data_AF-A0A0K3C7L9-F1
#
_entry.id   AF-A0A0K3C7L9-F1
#
_cell.length_a   1.000
_cell.length_b   1.000
_cell.length_c   1.000
_cell.angle_alpha   90.00
_cell.angle_beta   90.00
_cell.angle_gamma   90.00
#
_symmetry.space_group_name_H-M   'P 1'
#
loop_
_entity.id
_entity.type
_entity.pdbx_description
1 polymer ?
#
loop_
_entity_poly.entity_id
_entity_poly.type
_entity_poly.pdbx_seq_one_letter_code
_entity_poly.pdbx_strand_id
1 'polypeptide(L)'
;MASAHPTSILSLPISPRAPIYHLPPDPLFPSTKSLLDLGKYDAPEDLGQNGPVALKAGDPVPPSMLRRSRQIRSGGCFTYTSPLPIEFPYNIREEGAGDAADTKPSTIETQLASYEISTSLPIWDASLPPNNGGAPATAFSSGKRESSAYSKARLLSVSRGLLRDWLPNLELGKSEKEGGDEEQQKIRQQFVDVVAGKTVLAREPTEAEDDLAKAKGFAPWSLCYAGHQFGSFAGQLGDGRAISILSTPPTPEVAAKTGFQAIELQLKGAGRTPYSRFADGLAVLRSSIREYLGAEAVAALKIPTSRALALVHMPSVKVRREMMENAAIVTRVSGSWIRIGNFEQQAYREEYDSLLALSHYVAHEVFAFSDSNPAGVGPSRSQALNIVREVARRNAITVAGWQTYGFMHGVMNTDNIAVNGATIDYGPYAFMDIFDPEHICNHSDDLGRYRFSNQPTMMLFAVHKLGEALAELIGCEVEMAEKDKDGTGFVEAQKGWAEGGKAEMERWKEVGTEEVNKVKADFVEIFRAEYQRQMRLRLGLTTADDGDFKLVSNWLDLLSEHELDFTRSHRLLSQFTSTSDPTFQRLLDAMIPSASSSTSTARDSLTTWFKLYEERLAKDGADAASDRRARMDAVNPRFTLRQWVLEETIQKVDKSPDDGGIEQLERVLDMALNPFERYGEPEVKEGETDQGVCPTKEETERARLCGTGPRDFLGFQCSCSS
;
A
#
# COMPACT_ATOMS: atom_id res chain seq x y z
N MET A 1 -23.63 -9.48 17.72
CA MET A 1 -23.25 -10.73 17.02
C MET A 1 -24.37 -11.11 16.06
N ALA A 2 -24.27 -10.63 14.82
CA ALA A 2 -24.94 -11.23 13.68
C ALA A 2 -23.81 -11.47 12.68
N SER A 3 -23.58 -12.71 12.25
CA SER A 3 -22.73 -12.96 11.10
C SER A 3 -23.42 -12.26 9.93
N ALA A 4 -22.92 -11.09 9.52
CA ALA A 4 -23.44 -10.42 8.35
C ALA A 4 -23.28 -11.39 7.18
N HIS A 5 -24.39 -11.73 6.52
CA HIS A 5 -24.33 -12.50 5.29
C HIS A 5 -23.40 -11.78 4.30
N PRO A 6 -22.62 -12.51 3.48
CA PRO A 6 -21.87 -11.89 2.40
C PRO A 6 -22.77 -10.98 1.57
N THR A 7 -22.28 -9.80 1.25
CA THR A 7 -22.99 -8.78 0.47
C THR A 7 -22.16 -8.40 -0.75
N SER A 8 -22.82 -8.07 -1.84
CA SER A 8 -22.14 -7.55 -3.02
C SER A 8 -21.39 -6.24 -2.69
N ILE A 9 -20.44 -5.88 -3.56
CA ILE A 9 -19.68 -4.62 -3.42
C ILE A 9 -20.57 -3.36 -3.46
N LEU A 10 -21.75 -3.41 -4.10
CA LEU A 10 -22.69 -2.28 -4.17
C LEU A 10 -23.43 -2.05 -2.83
N SER A 11 -23.57 -3.10 -2.02
CA SER A 11 -24.27 -3.06 -0.74
C SER A 11 -23.34 -3.05 0.47
N LEU A 12 -22.02 -3.06 0.28
CA LEU A 12 -21.09 -2.90 1.39
C LEU A 12 -21.39 -1.60 2.16
N PRO A 13 -21.38 -1.62 3.51
CA PRO A 13 -21.63 -0.44 4.31
C PRO A 13 -20.53 0.59 4.10
N ILE A 14 -20.88 1.86 4.26
CA ILE A 14 -19.91 2.96 4.22
C ILE A 14 -19.51 3.26 5.65
N SER A 15 -18.21 3.33 5.90
CA SER A 15 -17.68 3.71 7.21
C SER A 15 -17.93 5.19 7.47
N PRO A 16 -18.54 5.58 8.60
CA PRO A 16 -18.60 6.99 9.01
C PRO A 16 -17.21 7.55 9.36
N ARG A 17 -16.20 6.67 9.42
CA ARG A 17 -14.79 6.99 9.67
C ARG A 17 -14.00 7.28 8.38
N ALA A 18 -14.66 7.37 7.23
CA ALA A 18 -14.01 7.70 5.98
C ALA A 18 -13.43 9.14 6.01
N PRO A 19 -12.24 9.40 5.44
CA PRO A 19 -11.57 10.70 5.53
C PRO A 19 -12.41 11.85 4.95
N ILE A 20 -13.27 11.55 3.98
CA ILE A 20 -14.15 12.53 3.32
C ILE A 20 -15.15 13.22 4.27
N TYR A 21 -15.41 12.65 5.45
CA TYR A 21 -16.32 13.22 6.43
C TYR A 21 -15.65 14.10 7.48
N HIS A 22 -14.33 13.97 7.62
CA HIS A 22 -13.52 14.59 8.67
C HIS A 22 -12.55 15.64 8.15
N LEU A 23 -12.14 15.53 6.88
CA LEU A 23 -11.16 16.43 6.27
C LEU A 23 -11.84 17.47 5.35
N PRO A 24 -11.25 18.66 5.17
CA PRO A 24 -11.77 19.64 4.24
C PRO A 24 -11.60 19.19 2.78
N PRO A 25 -12.66 19.18 1.95
CA PRO A 25 -12.59 18.86 0.52
C PRO A 25 -11.99 20.02 -0.29
N ASP A 26 -11.65 19.74 -1.55
CA ASP A 26 -11.29 20.75 -2.55
C ASP A 26 -12.44 21.78 -2.62
N PRO A 27 -12.17 23.07 -2.42
CA PRO A 27 -13.21 24.10 -2.50
C PRO A 27 -13.96 24.11 -3.83
N LEU A 28 -13.33 23.67 -4.94
CA LEU A 28 -14.00 23.58 -6.24
C LEU A 28 -15.03 22.45 -6.30
N PHE A 29 -14.83 21.39 -5.51
CA PHE A 29 -15.68 20.20 -5.45
C PHE A 29 -15.97 19.85 -3.97
N PRO A 30 -16.78 20.66 -3.27
CA PRO A 30 -16.89 20.63 -1.81
C PRO A 30 -17.83 19.54 -1.29
N SER A 31 -18.56 18.84 -2.17
CA SER A 31 -19.57 17.86 -1.76
C SER A 31 -19.74 16.73 -2.77
N THR A 32 -20.38 15.64 -2.34
CA THR A 32 -20.74 14.50 -3.19
C THR A 32 -21.63 14.92 -4.36
N LYS A 33 -22.51 15.92 -4.15
CA LYS A 33 -23.34 16.52 -5.19
C LYS A 33 -22.53 17.12 -6.34
N SER A 34 -21.37 17.71 -6.04
CA SER A 34 -20.50 18.30 -7.08
C SER A 34 -19.99 17.26 -8.10
N LEU A 35 -19.94 15.97 -7.71
CA LEU A 35 -19.61 14.87 -8.62
C LEU A 35 -20.86 14.30 -9.31
N LEU A 36 -21.95 14.07 -8.56
CA LEU A 36 -23.18 13.45 -9.07
C LEU A 36 -23.92 14.32 -10.10
N ASP A 37 -23.77 15.64 -10.01
CA ASP A 37 -24.40 16.62 -10.90
C ASP A 37 -23.38 17.39 -11.75
N LEU A 38 -22.19 16.84 -12.03
CA LEU A 38 -21.08 17.59 -12.64
C LEU A 38 -21.47 18.35 -13.93
N GLY A 39 -22.30 17.77 -14.79
CA GLY A 39 -22.74 18.42 -16.04
C GLY A 39 -23.66 19.64 -15.84
N LYS A 40 -24.13 19.89 -14.62
CA LYS A 40 -25.01 21.00 -14.22
C LYS A 40 -24.48 21.73 -12.98
N TYR A 41 -23.23 21.50 -12.60
CA TYR A 41 -22.66 22.00 -11.37
C TYR A 41 -22.08 23.42 -11.55
N ASP A 42 -22.61 24.35 -10.76
CA ASP A 42 -22.12 25.72 -10.69
C ASP A 42 -21.02 25.86 -9.65
N ALA A 43 -20.01 26.69 -9.92
CA ALA A 43 -18.94 26.94 -8.97
C ALA A 43 -19.48 27.65 -7.71
N PRO A 44 -18.95 27.34 -6.52
CA PRO A 44 -19.28 28.08 -5.30
C PRO A 44 -19.00 29.59 -5.43
N GLU A 45 -19.88 30.42 -4.87
CA GLU A 45 -19.86 31.90 -5.02
C GLU A 45 -18.53 32.53 -4.56
N ASP A 46 -17.87 31.94 -3.56
CA ASP A 46 -16.65 32.47 -2.94
C ASP A 46 -15.33 32.08 -3.64
N LEU A 47 -15.40 31.39 -4.80
CA LEU A 47 -14.22 31.09 -5.63
C LEU A 47 -13.81 32.30 -6.47
N GLY A 48 -13.22 33.30 -5.82
CA GLY A 48 -12.60 34.47 -6.47
C GLY A 48 -11.22 34.16 -7.10
N GLN A 49 -10.51 35.22 -7.56
CA GLN A 49 -9.20 35.18 -8.25
C GLN A 49 -8.07 34.41 -7.51
N ASN A 50 -8.30 34.01 -6.26
CA ASN A 50 -7.38 33.21 -5.44
C ASN A 50 -7.67 31.69 -5.48
N GLY A 51 -8.71 31.25 -6.20
CA GLY A 51 -9.02 29.84 -6.42
C GLY A 51 -7.99 29.08 -7.27
N PRO A 52 -8.06 27.73 -7.33
CA PRO A 52 -7.07 26.89 -8.02
C PRO A 52 -7.05 27.09 -9.56
N VAL A 53 -8.11 27.71 -10.11
CA VAL A 53 -8.21 28.28 -11.46
C VAL A 53 -8.93 29.60 -11.34
N ALA A 54 -8.50 30.63 -12.08
CA ALA A 54 -9.16 31.93 -12.14
C ALA A 54 -10.51 31.82 -12.90
N LEU A 55 -11.46 31.10 -12.32
CA LEU A 55 -12.87 31.14 -12.71
C LEU A 55 -13.48 32.42 -12.11
N LYS A 56 -14.45 33.02 -12.80
CA LYS A 56 -15.21 34.12 -12.20
C LYS A 56 -16.31 33.52 -11.34
N ALA A 57 -16.67 34.19 -10.25
CA ALA A 57 -17.81 33.82 -9.43
C ALA A 57 -19.06 33.66 -10.31
N GLY A 58 -19.76 32.54 -10.19
CA GLY A 58 -20.94 32.20 -10.99
C GLY A 58 -20.67 31.55 -12.35
N ASP A 59 -19.41 31.35 -12.77
CA ASP A 59 -19.10 30.55 -13.95
C ASP A 59 -19.35 29.05 -13.66
N PRO A 60 -19.93 28.27 -14.61
CA PRO A 60 -20.04 26.82 -14.46
C PRO A 60 -18.64 26.21 -14.43
N VAL A 61 -18.42 25.21 -13.56
CA VAL A 61 -17.14 24.49 -13.54
C VAL A 61 -17.08 23.54 -14.74
N PRO A 62 -16.15 23.71 -15.69
CA PRO A 62 -16.07 22.79 -16.83
C PRO A 62 -15.80 21.36 -16.33
N PRO A 63 -16.47 20.31 -16.85
CA PRO A 63 -16.21 18.92 -16.51
C PRO A 63 -14.73 18.52 -16.55
N SER A 64 -13.96 19.08 -17.49
CA SER A 64 -12.52 18.87 -17.58
C SER A 64 -11.77 19.27 -16.31
N MET A 65 -12.26 20.24 -15.54
CA MET A 65 -11.66 20.65 -14.26
C MET A 65 -11.62 19.52 -13.24
N LEU A 66 -12.50 18.52 -13.30
CA LEU A 66 -12.42 17.37 -12.40
C LEU A 66 -11.12 16.57 -12.58
N ARG A 67 -10.54 16.59 -13.79
CA ARG A 67 -9.40 15.74 -14.21
C ARG A 67 -8.19 16.52 -14.71
N ARG A 68 -8.34 17.83 -14.87
CA ARG A 68 -7.27 18.73 -15.24
C ARG A 68 -6.33 18.91 -14.06
N SER A 69 -5.06 18.62 -14.29
CA SER A 69 -4.02 18.83 -13.30
C SER A 69 -3.97 20.28 -12.87
N ARG A 70 -4.05 20.52 -11.56
CA ARG A 70 -4.03 21.88 -10.98
C ARG A 70 -3.43 21.88 -9.58
N GLN A 71 -2.93 23.04 -9.18
CA GLN A 71 -2.49 23.27 -7.81
C GLN A 71 -3.67 23.71 -6.94
N ILE A 72 -3.89 23.03 -5.83
CA ILE A 72 -4.88 23.37 -4.81
C ILE A 72 -4.19 24.29 -3.79
N ARG A 73 -4.35 25.59 -4.00
CA ARG A 73 -3.65 26.64 -3.23
C ARG A 73 -4.15 26.78 -1.81
N SER A 74 -5.45 26.61 -1.61
CA SER A 74 -6.08 26.60 -0.29
C SER A 74 -7.26 25.64 -0.23
N GLY A 75 -7.60 25.16 0.96
CA GLY A 75 -8.55 24.08 1.20
C GLY A 75 -8.10 22.76 0.56
N GLY A 76 -8.87 21.69 0.71
CA GLY A 76 -8.66 20.46 -0.08
C GLY A 76 -7.53 19.55 0.37
N CYS A 77 -7.79 18.77 1.42
CA CYS A 77 -7.07 17.54 1.72
C CYS A 77 -7.37 16.43 0.70
N PHE A 78 -8.46 16.53 -0.06
CA PHE A 78 -8.85 15.60 -1.11
C PHE A 78 -9.78 16.28 -2.13
N THR A 79 -9.99 15.65 -3.29
CA THR A 79 -11.02 16.02 -4.27
C THR A 79 -11.94 14.83 -4.54
N TYR A 80 -13.25 15.04 -4.55
CA TYR A 80 -14.17 14.03 -5.10
C TYR A 80 -13.89 13.84 -6.59
N THR A 81 -13.71 12.61 -7.05
CA THR A 81 -13.43 12.32 -8.46
C THR A 81 -13.78 10.87 -8.78
N SER A 82 -14.46 10.63 -9.91
CA SER A 82 -14.87 9.27 -10.31
C SER A 82 -13.74 8.56 -11.08
N PRO A 83 -13.63 7.22 -11.02
CA PRO A 83 -12.79 6.44 -11.94
C PRO A 83 -13.14 6.69 -13.42
N LEU A 84 -12.14 6.94 -14.27
CA LEU A 84 -12.30 7.05 -15.73
C LEU A 84 -11.04 6.57 -16.48
N PRO A 85 -10.81 5.25 -16.58
CA PRO A 85 -9.65 4.67 -17.25
C PRO A 85 -9.81 4.67 -18.77
N ILE A 86 -9.60 5.83 -19.39
CA ILE A 86 -9.56 6.02 -20.84
C ILE A 86 -8.20 6.58 -21.27
N GLU A 87 -7.84 6.39 -22.54
CA GLU A 87 -6.56 6.84 -23.09
C GLU A 87 -6.36 8.35 -22.93
N PHE A 88 -5.12 8.75 -22.62
CA PHE A 88 -4.71 10.15 -22.57
C PHE A 88 -3.51 10.40 -23.52
N PRO A 89 -3.49 11.50 -24.31
CA PRO A 89 -4.50 12.57 -24.38
C PRO A 89 -5.86 12.06 -24.89
N TYR A 90 -6.95 12.64 -24.37
CA TYR A 90 -8.30 12.19 -24.71
C TYR A 90 -8.56 12.33 -26.21
N ASN A 91 -8.91 11.21 -26.86
CA ASN A 91 -9.22 11.16 -28.29
C ASN A 91 -10.70 11.55 -28.52
N ILE A 92 -10.99 12.84 -28.34
CA ILE A 92 -12.31 13.43 -28.55
C ILE A 92 -12.38 13.90 -30.00
N ARG A 93 -13.15 13.18 -30.83
CA ARG A 93 -13.40 13.55 -32.24
C ARG A 93 -14.65 14.42 -32.32
N GLU A 94 -14.61 15.46 -33.13
CA GLU A 94 -15.81 16.19 -33.53
C GLU A 94 -16.63 15.29 -34.47
N GLU A 95 -17.86 14.95 -34.08
CA GLU A 95 -18.81 14.36 -35.02
C GLU A 95 -19.17 15.46 -36.03
N GLY A 96 -18.99 15.18 -37.32
CA GLY A 96 -18.97 16.18 -38.39
C GLY A 96 -20.13 17.17 -38.33
N ALA A 97 -19.79 18.46 -38.36
CA ALA A 97 -20.76 19.56 -38.43
C ALA A 97 -21.65 19.41 -39.68
N GLY A 98 -22.91 19.04 -39.48
CA GLY A 98 -23.97 19.50 -40.37
C GLY A 98 -24.15 21.01 -40.13
N ASP A 99 -24.24 21.79 -41.21
CA ASP A 99 -24.35 23.25 -41.22
C ASP A 99 -25.24 23.82 -40.10
N ALA A 100 -24.62 24.23 -38.99
CA ALA A 100 -25.27 25.02 -37.95
C ALA A 100 -24.25 26.00 -37.38
N ALA A 101 -24.30 27.23 -37.90
CA ALA A 101 -23.58 28.37 -37.39
C ALA A 101 -24.18 28.81 -36.03
N ASP A 102 -23.91 28.06 -34.97
CA ASP A 102 -24.14 28.45 -33.56
C ASP A 102 -23.46 27.47 -32.57
N THR A 103 -22.14 27.29 -32.67
CA THR A 103 -21.39 26.39 -31.77
C THR A 103 -21.10 27.02 -30.40
N LYS A 104 -21.91 26.65 -29.40
CA LYS A 104 -21.72 26.81 -27.94
C LYS A 104 -20.53 25.97 -27.40
N PRO A 105 -20.07 26.17 -26.14
CA PRO A 105 -18.75 25.73 -25.62
C PRO A 105 -18.33 24.34 -26.11
N SER A 106 -17.22 24.32 -26.86
CA SER A 106 -16.93 23.34 -27.91
C SER A 106 -16.63 21.92 -27.40
N THR A 107 -17.45 20.95 -27.85
CA THR A 107 -17.27 19.47 -27.95
C THR A 107 -16.60 18.70 -26.79
N ILE A 108 -15.43 19.09 -26.29
CA ILE A 108 -14.67 18.38 -25.24
C ILE A 108 -15.43 18.33 -23.92
N GLU A 109 -15.93 19.46 -23.43
CA GLU A 109 -16.63 19.50 -22.12
C GLU A 109 -17.92 18.69 -22.15
N THR A 110 -18.67 18.76 -23.25
CA THR A 110 -19.87 17.95 -23.46
C THR A 110 -19.53 16.46 -23.52
N GLN A 111 -18.44 16.09 -24.22
CA GLN A 111 -18.02 14.70 -24.29
C GLN A 111 -17.52 14.17 -22.94
N LEU A 112 -16.69 14.92 -22.21
CA LEU A 112 -16.24 14.52 -20.87
C LEU A 112 -17.42 14.40 -19.89
N ALA A 113 -18.36 15.36 -19.88
CA ALA A 113 -19.58 15.25 -19.09
C ALA A 113 -20.37 13.96 -19.41
N SER A 114 -20.40 13.54 -20.67
CA SER A 114 -21.12 12.31 -21.07
C SER A 114 -20.47 11.01 -20.56
N TYR A 115 -19.19 11.06 -20.17
CA TYR A 115 -18.54 9.96 -19.46
C TYR A 115 -18.82 9.99 -17.97
N GLU A 116 -19.05 11.16 -17.36
CA GLU A 116 -19.26 11.25 -15.92
C GLU A 116 -20.60 10.64 -15.50
N ILE A 117 -20.63 10.16 -14.25
CA ILE A 117 -21.76 9.43 -13.71
C ILE A 117 -22.99 10.33 -13.57
N SER A 118 -24.18 9.74 -13.67
CA SER A 118 -25.42 10.48 -13.52
C SER A 118 -26.43 9.75 -12.65
N THR A 119 -27.11 10.51 -11.79
CA THR A 119 -28.28 10.06 -11.01
C THR A 119 -29.42 9.53 -11.88
N SER A 120 -29.43 9.86 -13.18
CA SER A 120 -30.38 9.33 -14.16
C SER A 120 -30.11 7.88 -14.60
N LEU A 121 -28.92 7.35 -14.32
CA LEU A 121 -28.51 5.98 -14.65
C LEU A 121 -28.01 5.23 -13.40
N PRO A 122 -28.92 4.93 -12.45
CA PRO A 122 -28.59 4.14 -11.27
C PRO A 122 -28.33 2.68 -11.63
N ILE A 123 -27.37 2.06 -10.94
CA ILE A 123 -27.09 0.63 -11.01
C ILE A 123 -27.55 -0.01 -9.69
N TRP A 124 -28.50 -0.94 -9.79
CA TRP A 124 -29.06 -1.64 -8.64
C TRP A 124 -28.31 -2.93 -8.35
N ASP A 125 -28.13 -3.24 -7.07
CA ASP A 125 -27.46 -4.46 -6.63
C ASP A 125 -28.22 -5.71 -7.12
N ALA A 126 -27.51 -6.60 -7.82
CA ALA A 126 -28.09 -7.83 -8.36
C ALA A 126 -28.46 -8.87 -7.28
N SER A 127 -27.87 -8.78 -6.08
CA SER A 127 -28.20 -9.63 -4.94
C SER A 127 -29.48 -9.17 -4.21
N LEU A 128 -30.05 -8.04 -4.60
CA LEU A 128 -31.27 -7.48 -4.00
C LEU A 128 -32.46 -7.58 -4.97
N PRO A 129 -33.71 -7.63 -4.46
CA PRO A 129 -34.89 -7.63 -5.31
C PRO A 129 -34.95 -6.42 -6.25
N PRO A 130 -35.49 -6.55 -7.49
CA PRO A 130 -35.43 -5.53 -8.56
C PRO A 130 -36.07 -4.17 -8.26
N ASN A 131 -36.71 -4.01 -7.11
CA ASN A 131 -37.35 -2.78 -6.69
C ASN A 131 -37.21 -2.68 -5.17
N ASN A 132 -36.10 -2.11 -4.70
CA ASN A 132 -35.76 -2.03 -3.28
C ASN A 132 -36.60 -0.95 -2.55
N GLY A 133 -37.92 -0.95 -2.76
CA GLY A 133 -38.90 -0.17 -2.00
C GLY A 133 -38.73 1.36 -2.02
N GLY A 134 -38.00 1.92 -3.00
CA GLY A 134 -37.67 3.35 -3.02
C GLY A 134 -36.39 3.74 -2.27
N ALA A 135 -35.55 2.77 -1.87
CA ALA A 135 -34.22 3.06 -1.34
C ALA A 135 -33.34 3.77 -2.40
N PRO A 136 -32.51 4.75 -2.00
CA PRO A 136 -31.64 5.47 -2.93
C PRO A 136 -30.59 4.53 -3.56
N ALA A 137 -30.21 4.81 -4.80
CA ALA A 137 -29.19 4.04 -5.50
C ALA A 137 -27.82 4.21 -4.83
N THR A 138 -27.03 3.13 -4.85
CA THR A 138 -25.69 3.10 -4.23
C THR A 138 -24.54 3.10 -5.25
N ALA A 139 -24.88 3.05 -6.53
CA ALA A 139 -23.95 3.08 -7.64
C ALA A 139 -24.60 3.70 -8.88
N PHE A 140 -23.78 4.32 -9.71
CA PHE A 140 -24.20 5.01 -10.91
C PHE A 140 -23.25 4.72 -12.08
N SER A 141 -23.77 4.84 -13.29
CA SER A 141 -23.01 4.78 -14.53
C SER A 141 -23.33 6.00 -15.42
N SER A 142 -22.96 5.93 -16.69
CA SER A 142 -23.27 6.94 -17.70
C SER A 142 -23.56 6.29 -19.04
N GLY A 143 -24.24 7.02 -19.93
CA GLY A 143 -24.58 6.50 -21.27
C GLY A 143 -23.35 6.11 -22.07
N LYS A 144 -22.22 6.81 -21.91
CA LYS A 144 -20.95 6.42 -22.56
C LYS A 144 -20.31 5.20 -21.90
N ARG A 145 -20.33 5.08 -20.57
CA ARG A 145 -19.78 3.92 -19.83
C ARG A 145 -20.49 2.61 -20.17
N GLU A 146 -21.80 2.66 -20.40
CA GLU A 146 -22.58 1.48 -20.83
C GLU A 146 -22.54 1.23 -22.34
N SER A 147 -21.96 2.14 -23.13
CA SER A 147 -21.86 1.97 -24.57
C SER A 147 -20.74 0.99 -24.94
N SER A 148 -20.84 0.38 -26.12
CA SER A 148 -19.80 -0.48 -26.68
C SER A 148 -18.48 0.26 -26.98
N ALA A 149 -18.49 1.59 -26.95
CA ALA A 149 -17.30 2.42 -27.14
C ALA A 149 -16.45 2.56 -25.86
N TYR A 150 -17.01 2.24 -24.68
CA TYR A 150 -16.24 2.25 -23.44
C TYR A 150 -15.22 1.12 -23.42
N SER A 151 -14.12 1.34 -22.72
CA SER A 151 -13.03 0.38 -22.64
C SER A 151 -13.48 -0.94 -22.01
N LYS A 152 -13.12 -2.05 -22.65
CA LYS A 152 -13.42 -3.38 -22.12
C LYS A 152 -12.40 -3.72 -21.03
N ALA A 153 -12.92 -4.26 -19.94
CA ALA A 153 -12.13 -4.73 -18.82
C ALA A 153 -12.17 -6.25 -18.73
N ARG A 154 -11.05 -6.84 -18.33
CA ARG A 154 -10.94 -8.27 -18.03
C ARG A 154 -10.33 -8.45 -16.65
N LEU A 155 -11.08 -9.05 -15.73
CA LEU A 155 -10.53 -9.47 -14.44
C LEU A 155 -9.57 -10.64 -14.66
N LEU A 156 -8.30 -10.45 -14.28
CA LEU A 156 -7.25 -11.46 -14.40
C LEU A 156 -7.17 -12.33 -13.15
N SER A 157 -7.20 -11.71 -11.97
CA SER A 157 -6.99 -12.39 -10.68
C SER A 157 -7.67 -11.65 -9.54
N VAL A 158 -8.03 -12.39 -8.47
CA VAL A 158 -8.54 -11.84 -7.20
C VAL A 158 -7.86 -12.55 -6.02
N SER A 159 -7.31 -11.79 -5.07
CA SER A 159 -6.67 -12.36 -3.88
C SER A 159 -7.74 -12.88 -2.91
N ARG A 160 -7.95 -14.19 -2.94
CA ARG A 160 -8.82 -14.88 -1.98
C ARG A 160 -8.26 -14.84 -0.55
N GLY A 161 -6.95 -14.73 -0.41
CA GLY A 161 -6.28 -14.57 0.88
C GLY A 161 -6.67 -13.25 1.56
N LEU A 162 -6.61 -12.13 0.81
CA LEU A 162 -7.09 -10.83 1.28
C LEU A 162 -8.58 -10.89 1.62
N LEU A 163 -9.40 -11.43 0.71
CA LEU A 163 -10.86 -11.51 0.91
C LEU A 163 -11.18 -12.17 2.26
N ARG A 164 -10.62 -13.35 2.52
CA ARG A 164 -10.80 -14.06 3.79
C ARG A 164 -10.30 -13.26 4.98
N ASP A 165 -9.14 -12.61 4.85
CA ASP A 165 -8.46 -12.00 5.99
C ASP A 165 -9.04 -10.64 6.38
N TRP A 166 -9.47 -9.82 5.41
CA TRP A 166 -9.84 -8.42 5.60
C TRP A 166 -11.26 -8.08 5.12
N LEU A 167 -11.78 -8.77 4.11
CA LEU A 167 -13.10 -8.49 3.52
C LEU A 167 -14.00 -9.75 3.49
N PRO A 168 -14.18 -10.49 4.60
CA PRO A 168 -14.87 -11.77 4.58
C PRO A 168 -16.36 -11.67 4.21
N ASN A 169 -16.94 -10.47 4.31
CA ASN A 169 -18.33 -10.19 3.95
C ASN A 169 -18.51 -9.73 2.50
N LEU A 170 -17.44 -9.57 1.72
CA LEU A 170 -17.57 -9.19 0.33
C LEU A 170 -17.87 -10.42 -0.53
N GLU A 171 -19.04 -10.46 -1.15
CA GLU A 171 -19.41 -11.46 -2.13
C GLU A 171 -18.92 -11.06 -3.52
N LEU A 172 -18.18 -11.95 -4.18
CA LEU A 172 -17.61 -11.71 -5.50
C LEU A 172 -18.46 -12.27 -6.65
N GLY A 173 -19.52 -13.04 -6.34
CA GLY A 173 -20.22 -13.87 -7.32
C GLY A 173 -19.34 -14.98 -7.92
N LYS A 174 -19.92 -15.75 -8.84
CA LYS A 174 -19.24 -16.85 -9.55
C LYS A 174 -19.40 -16.69 -11.05
N SER A 175 -18.36 -16.99 -11.80
CA SER A 175 -18.44 -17.10 -13.26
C SER A 175 -19.19 -18.37 -13.70
N GLU A 176 -19.59 -18.41 -14.97
CA GLU A 176 -20.17 -19.62 -15.58
C GLU A 176 -19.21 -20.83 -15.47
N LYS A 177 -17.90 -20.61 -15.68
CA LYS A 177 -16.86 -21.63 -15.52
C LYS A 177 -16.74 -22.17 -14.10
N GLU A 178 -17.12 -21.37 -13.10
CA GLU A 178 -17.16 -21.75 -11.68
C GLU A 178 -18.53 -22.32 -11.27
N GLY A 179 -19.46 -22.51 -12.22
CA GLY A 179 -20.80 -23.03 -11.97
C GLY A 179 -21.75 -22.02 -11.32
N GLY A 180 -21.52 -20.72 -11.50
CA GLY A 180 -22.44 -19.66 -11.03
C GLY A 180 -23.74 -19.65 -11.83
N ASP A 181 -24.88 -19.48 -11.14
CA ASP A 181 -26.16 -19.18 -11.78
C ASP A 181 -26.22 -17.73 -12.31
N GLU A 182 -27.36 -17.35 -12.90
CA GLU A 182 -27.52 -16.02 -13.51
C GLU A 182 -27.33 -14.88 -12.49
N GLU A 183 -27.76 -15.06 -11.24
CA GLU A 183 -27.62 -14.07 -10.17
C GLU A 183 -26.14 -13.92 -9.77
N GLN A 184 -25.46 -15.04 -9.52
CA GLN A 184 -24.04 -15.06 -9.18
C GLN A 184 -23.16 -14.49 -10.29
N GLN A 185 -23.53 -14.72 -11.56
CA GLN A 185 -22.84 -14.12 -12.70
C GLN A 185 -23.07 -12.60 -12.77
N LYS A 186 -24.27 -12.10 -12.45
CA LYS A 186 -24.54 -10.66 -12.37
C LYS A 186 -23.77 -10.00 -11.23
N ILE A 187 -23.74 -10.60 -10.04
CA ILE A 187 -22.93 -10.12 -8.90
C ILE A 187 -21.45 -10.06 -9.31
N ARG A 188 -20.95 -11.10 -9.99
CA ARG A 188 -19.58 -11.11 -10.51
C ARG A 188 -19.33 -9.99 -11.50
N GLN A 189 -20.25 -9.76 -12.43
CA GLN A 189 -20.10 -8.69 -13.42
C GLN A 189 -20.14 -7.30 -12.76
N GLN A 190 -21.00 -7.08 -11.76
CA GLN A 190 -21.04 -5.83 -11.00
C GLN A 190 -19.74 -5.59 -10.24
N PHE A 191 -19.15 -6.62 -9.64
CA PHE A 191 -17.83 -6.53 -9.02
C PHE A 191 -16.78 -6.08 -10.05
N VAL A 192 -16.71 -6.74 -11.21
CA VAL A 192 -15.77 -6.39 -12.28
C VAL A 192 -15.98 -4.96 -12.76
N ASP A 193 -17.23 -4.56 -12.99
CA ASP A 193 -17.56 -3.22 -13.47
C ASP A 193 -17.13 -2.14 -12.46
N VAL A 194 -17.24 -2.40 -11.15
CA VAL A 194 -16.75 -1.47 -10.12
C VAL A 194 -15.23 -1.41 -10.08
N VAL A 195 -14.53 -2.54 -10.04
CA VAL A 195 -13.05 -2.54 -9.98
C VAL A 195 -12.37 -2.13 -11.29
N ALA A 196 -13.11 -2.17 -12.40
CA ALA A 196 -12.71 -1.61 -13.69
C ALA A 196 -13.03 -0.12 -13.83
N GLY A 197 -13.71 0.48 -12.85
CA GLY A 197 -14.13 1.87 -12.90
C GLY A 197 -15.24 2.15 -13.92
N LYS A 198 -15.94 1.14 -14.43
CA LYS A 198 -17.10 1.30 -15.32
C LYS A 198 -18.34 1.72 -14.52
N THR A 199 -18.63 1.02 -13.42
CA THR A 199 -19.67 1.39 -12.44
C THR A 199 -19.01 2.12 -11.27
N VAL A 200 -19.63 3.20 -10.79
CA VAL A 200 -19.06 4.01 -9.71
C VAL A 200 -19.96 3.97 -8.49
N LEU A 201 -19.38 3.56 -7.36
CA LEU A 201 -20.06 3.61 -6.06
C LEU A 201 -20.19 5.07 -5.62
N ALA A 202 -21.42 5.53 -5.46
CA ALA A 202 -21.74 6.85 -4.92
C ALA A 202 -23.15 6.81 -4.32
N ARG A 203 -23.42 7.64 -3.31
CA ARG A 203 -24.72 7.73 -2.63
C ARG A 203 -25.13 9.18 -2.52
N GLU A 204 -26.37 9.47 -2.88
CA GLU A 204 -26.94 10.80 -2.68
C GLU A 204 -27.08 11.09 -1.17
N PRO A 205 -26.85 12.34 -0.73
CA PRO A 205 -27.24 12.79 0.60
C PRO A 205 -28.73 12.62 0.86
N THR A 206 -29.11 12.37 2.11
CA THR A 206 -30.50 12.24 2.56
C THR A 206 -30.73 13.11 3.81
N GLU A 207 -31.99 13.32 4.20
CA GLU A 207 -32.36 14.10 5.41
C GLU A 207 -32.09 13.35 6.74
N ALA A 208 -31.36 12.23 6.71
CA ALA A 208 -31.08 11.42 7.90
C ALA A 208 -29.97 12.06 8.76
N GLU A 209 -30.35 12.94 9.70
CA GLU A 209 -29.40 13.67 10.57
C GLU A 209 -28.57 12.76 11.49
N ASP A 210 -29.11 11.60 11.91
CA ASP A 210 -28.46 10.68 12.86
C ASP A 210 -27.39 9.76 12.23
N ASP A 211 -27.22 9.78 10.91
CA ASP A 211 -26.29 8.91 10.18
C ASP A 211 -25.42 9.75 9.26
N LEU A 212 -24.18 10.03 9.69
CA LEU A 212 -23.25 10.93 9.00
C LEU A 212 -23.05 10.57 7.52
N ALA A 213 -22.95 9.27 7.22
CA ALA A 213 -22.75 8.79 5.85
C ALA A 213 -24.01 8.98 4.99
N LYS A 214 -25.20 8.82 5.57
CA LYS A 214 -26.46 9.12 4.87
C LYS A 214 -26.71 10.62 4.75
N ALA A 215 -26.39 11.42 5.77
CA ALA A 215 -26.57 12.87 5.78
C ALA A 215 -25.70 13.56 4.72
N LYS A 216 -24.44 13.14 4.57
CA LYS A 216 -23.47 13.74 3.64
C LYS A 216 -23.39 13.01 2.28
N GLY A 217 -24.00 11.83 2.16
CA GLY A 217 -23.84 10.96 1.00
C GLY A 217 -22.44 10.38 0.89
N PHE A 218 -22.09 9.85 -0.28
CA PHE A 218 -20.77 9.30 -0.56
C PHE A 218 -20.38 9.45 -2.03
N ALA A 219 -19.10 9.69 -2.28
CA ALA A 219 -18.52 9.68 -3.62
C ALA A 219 -17.03 9.30 -3.55
N PRO A 220 -16.46 8.72 -4.62
CA PRO A 220 -15.03 8.41 -4.66
C PRO A 220 -14.16 9.67 -4.59
N TRP A 221 -12.94 9.54 -4.09
CA TRP A 221 -12.04 10.66 -3.84
C TRP A 221 -10.57 10.35 -4.14
N SER A 222 -9.78 11.39 -4.34
CA SER A 222 -8.32 11.34 -4.45
C SER A 222 -7.70 12.29 -3.44
N LEU A 223 -6.68 11.85 -2.70
CA LEU A 223 -6.02 12.66 -1.68
C LEU A 223 -5.08 13.71 -2.29
N CYS A 224 -4.99 14.87 -1.65
CA CYS A 224 -4.00 15.90 -1.88
C CYS A 224 -2.88 15.77 -0.84
N TYR A 225 -1.64 15.64 -1.29
CA TYR A 225 -0.46 15.57 -0.44
C TYR A 225 0.75 16.17 -1.15
N ALA A 226 1.83 16.40 -0.40
CA ALA A 226 3.15 16.80 -0.88
C ALA A 226 4.16 15.71 -0.52
N GLY A 227 5.45 15.97 -0.70
CA GLY A 227 6.49 15.11 -0.16
C GLY A 227 7.90 15.60 -0.46
N HIS A 228 8.86 15.15 0.35
CA HIS A 228 10.28 15.20 0.03
C HIS A 228 10.63 14.01 -0.86
N GLN A 229 10.94 14.30 -2.12
CA GLN A 229 11.42 13.32 -3.08
C GLN A 229 12.94 13.35 -3.14
N PHE A 230 13.58 12.21 -2.84
CA PHE A 230 15.05 12.09 -2.77
C PHE A 230 15.72 13.15 -1.86
N GLY A 231 15.00 13.61 -0.83
CA GLY A 231 15.49 14.59 0.15
C GLY A 231 15.13 16.04 -0.14
N SER A 232 14.58 16.35 -1.32
CA SER A 232 14.15 17.70 -1.70
C SER A 232 12.62 17.81 -1.69
N PHE A 233 12.07 18.89 -1.14
CA PHE A 233 10.63 19.12 -1.14
C PHE A 233 10.11 19.32 -2.57
N ALA A 234 9.16 18.49 -2.99
CA ALA A 234 8.66 18.45 -4.37
C ALA A 234 7.41 19.33 -4.60
N GLY A 235 6.92 20.01 -3.56
CA GLY A 235 5.65 20.72 -3.61
C GLY A 235 4.46 19.76 -3.68
N GLN A 236 3.34 20.23 -4.24
CA GLN A 236 2.11 19.45 -4.32
C GLN A 236 2.26 18.23 -5.26
N LEU A 237 1.89 17.08 -4.73
CA LEU A 237 1.69 15.81 -5.41
C LEU A 237 0.19 15.46 -5.36
N GLY A 238 -0.17 14.39 -4.66
CA GLY A 238 -1.52 13.86 -4.57
C GLY A 238 -1.69 12.55 -5.33
N ASP A 239 -2.86 11.93 -5.17
CA ASP A 239 -3.21 10.69 -5.83
C ASP A 239 -3.42 10.92 -7.33
N GLY A 240 -2.32 11.02 -8.09
CA GLY A 240 -2.32 11.38 -9.51
C GLY A 240 -2.81 10.29 -10.45
N ARG A 241 -2.93 9.06 -9.96
CA ARG A 241 -3.42 7.88 -10.70
C ARG A 241 -4.16 6.91 -9.78
N ALA A 242 -4.62 7.38 -8.63
CA ALA A 242 -5.29 6.56 -7.64
C ALA A 242 -6.60 7.23 -7.21
N ILE A 243 -7.65 6.44 -7.05
CA ILE A 243 -8.98 6.93 -6.68
C ILE A 243 -9.55 5.97 -5.65
N SER A 244 -9.80 6.46 -4.44
CA SER A 244 -10.44 5.69 -3.37
C SER A 244 -11.93 5.58 -3.68
N ILE A 245 -12.44 4.35 -3.76
CA ILE A 245 -13.80 4.06 -4.24
C ILE A 245 -14.76 3.63 -3.13
N LEU A 246 -14.23 3.21 -1.97
CA LEU A 246 -15.02 2.78 -0.83
C LEU A 246 -14.18 2.85 0.44
N SER A 247 -14.79 3.27 1.54
CA SER A 247 -14.33 2.96 2.90
C SER A 247 -15.45 2.22 3.60
N THR A 248 -15.18 0.99 4.07
CA THR A 248 -16.16 0.12 4.75
C THR A 248 -15.69 -0.20 6.17
N PRO A 249 -16.59 -0.34 7.16
CA PRO A 249 -16.20 -0.86 8.46
C PRO A 249 -15.68 -2.30 8.34
N PRO A 250 -14.65 -2.68 9.11
CA PRO A 250 -14.22 -4.07 9.26
C PRO A 250 -15.24 -4.87 10.08
N THR A 251 -15.20 -6.20 9.97
CA THR A 251 -15.91 -7.05 10.94
C THR A 251 -15.21 -6.99 12.30
N PRO A 252 -15.87 -7.35 13.42
CA PRO A 252 -15.22 -7.39 14.73
C PRO A 252 -13.96 -8.27 14.76
N GLU A 253 -13.96 -9.39 14.05
CA GLU A 253 -12.81 -10.31 13.98
C GLU A 253 -11.65 -9.66 13.22
N VAL A 254 -11.95 -8.99 12.10
CA VAL A 254 -10.93 -8.27 11.33
C VAL A 254 -10.39 -7.10 12.15
N ALA A 255 -11.25 -6.32 12.80
CA ALA A 255 -10.85 -5.20 13.66
C ALA A 255 -9.94 -5.66 14.81
N ALA A 256 -10.27 -6.78 15.47
CA ALA A 256 -9.44 -7.35 16.53
C ALA A 256 -8.06 -7.84 16.02
N LYS A 257 -8.01 -8.36 14.80
CA LYS A 257 -6.77 -8.87 14.18
C LYS A 257 -5.87 -7.76 13.65
N THR A 258 -6.45 -6.72 13.05
CA THR A 258 -5.70 -5.66 12.34
C THR A 258 -5.56 -4.38 13.14
N GLY A 259 -6.44 -4.15 14.11
CA GLY A 259 -6.59 -2.87 14.81
C GLY A 259 -7.22 -1.76 13.96
N PHE A 260 -7.70 -2.06 12.75
CA PHE A 260 -8.28 -1.05 11.87
C PHE A 260 -9.71 -0.71 12.28
N GLN A 261 -10.08 0.56 12.10
CA GLN A 261 -11.45 1.04 12.30
C GLN A 261 -12.23 1.17 10.99
N ALA A 262 -11.52 1.18 9.85
CA ALA A 262 -12.08 1.22 8.51
C ALA A 262 -11.16 0.45 7.55
N ILE A 263 -11.70 0.02 6.42
CA ILE A 263 -10.97 -0.60 5.32
C ILE A 263 -11.28 0.20 4.06
N GLU A 264 -10.25 0.80 3.48
CA GLU A 264 -10.34 1.65 2.30
C GLU A 264 -9.89 0.89 1.04
N LEU A 265 -10.75 0.85 0.02
CA LEU A 265 -10.48 0.30 -1.31
C LEU A 265 -10.11 1.43 -2.27
N GLN A 266 -9.01 1.26 -2.99
CA GLN A 266 -8.49 2.27 -3.91
C GLN A 266 -8.10 1.64 -5.24
N LEU A 267 -8.55 2.23 -6.35
CA LEU A 267 -8.18 1.81 -7.69
C LEU A 267 -6.96 2.60 -8.17
N LYS A 268 -5.84 1.92 -8.43
CA LYS A 268 -4.64 2.53 -9.02
C LYS A 268 -4.59 2.22 -10.52
N GLY A 269 -4.36 3.25 -11.33
CA GLY A 269 -4.48 3.20 -12.80
C GLY A 269 -5.87 3.56 -13.32
N ALA A 270 -6.74 4.10 -12.48
CA ALA A 270 -8.15 4.35 -12.76
C ALA A 270 -8.44 5.67 -13.50
N GLY A 271 -7.42 6.32 -14.07
CA GLY A 271 -7.56 7.54 -14.87
C GLY A 271 -7.07 8.80 -14.16
N ARG A 272 -7.19 9.93 -14.88
CA ARG A 272 -6.70 11.23 -14.43
C ARG A 272 -7.50 11.80 -13.26
N THR A 273 -6.76 12.48 -12.40
CA THR A 273 -7.24 13.25 -11.26
C THR A 273 -6.64 14.66 -11.32
N PRO A 274 -7.06 15.60 -10.45
CA PRO A 274 -6.43 16.91 -10.29
C PRO A 274 -4.93 16.87 -10.01
N TYR A 275 -4.44 15.72 -9.54
CA TYR A 275 -3.09 15.49 -9.03
C TYR A 275 -2.19 14.78 -10.05
N SER A 276 -2.69 14.45 -11.25
CA SER A 276 -1.92 13.70 -12.27
C SER A 276 -0.69 14.44 -12.81
N ARG A 277 -0.53 15.74 -12.50
CA ARG A 277 0.54 16.60 -13.05
C ARG A 277 0.62 16.45 -14.57
N PHE A 278 1.72 15.95 -15.11
CA PHE A 278 1.91 15.75 -16.55
C PHE A 278 1.59 14.32 -17.01
N ALA A 279 1.33 13.39 -16.08
CA ALA A 279 1.08 11.99 -16.37
C ALA A 279 -0.36 11.74 -16.85
N ASP A 280 -0.62 10.54 -17.36
CA ASP A 280 -1.89 10.09 -17.93
C ASP A 280 -2.91 9.57 -16.90
N GLY A 281 -2.52 9.39 -15.63
CA GLY A 281 -3.38 8.84 -14.59
C GLY A 281 -3.62 7.32 -14.71
N LEU A 282 -2.91 6.64 -15.62
CA LEU A 282 -3.05 5.22 -15.87
C LEU A 282 -1.88 4.42 -15.26
N ALA A 283 -2.07 3.12 -15.15
CA ALA A 283 -1.03 2.15 -14.80
C ALA A 283 -0.96 1.09 -15.90
N VAL A 284 0.20 0.49 -16.09
CA VAL A 284 0.42 -0.58 -17.07
C VAL A 284 0.32 -1.95 -16.42
N LEU A 285 0.13 -2.98 -17.24
CA LEU A 285 -0.02 -4.35 -16.76
C LEU A 285 1.17 -4.84 -15.91
N ARG A 286 2.42 -4.57 -16.36
CA ARG A 286 3.62 -4.99 -15.61
C ARG A 286 3.69 -4.41 -14.20
N SER A 287 3.46 -3.10 -14.03
CA SER A 287 3.55 -2.44 -12.72
C SER A 287 2.39 -2.87 -11.82
N SER A 288 1.22 -3.12 -12.41
CA SER A 288 0.05 -3.61 -11.68
C SER A 288 0.25 -5.05 -11.18
N ILE A 289 0.89 -5.93 -11.96
CA ILE A 289 1.27 -7.29 -11.52
C ILE A 289 2.28 -7.23 -10.37
N ARG A 290 3.30 -6.36 -10.48
CA ARG A 290 4.31 -6.18 -9.41
C ARG A 290 3.65 -5.77 -8.09
N GLU A 291 2.79 -4.75 -8.11
CA GLU A 291 2.09 -4.31 -6.90
C GLU A 291 1.12 -5.36 -6.37
N TYR A 292 0.38 -6.04 -7.26
CA TYR A 292 -0.56 -7.09 -6.89
C TYR A 292 0.12 -8.26 -6.16
N LEU A 293 1.22 -8.78 -6.69
CA LEU A 293 1.95 -9.89 -6.07
C LEU A 293 2.81 -9.41 -4.89
N GLY A 294 3.45 -8.24 -5.00
CA GLY A 294 4.34 -7.68 -3.99
C GLY A 294 3.65 -7.38 -2.67
N ALA A 295 2.44 -6.82 -2.72
CA ALA A 295 1.61 -6.56 -1.55
C ALA A 295 1.33 -7.84 -0.76
N GLU A 296 0.89 -8.89 -1.45
CA GLU A 296 0.54 -10.17 -0.82
C GLU A 296 1.77 -10.92 -0.30
N ALA A 297 2.90 -10.85 -1.03
CA ALA A 297 4.18 -11.43 -0.59
C ALA A 297 4.68 -10.81 0.72
N VAL A 298 4.67 -9.47 0.82
CA VAL A 298 5.08 -8.76 2.05
C VAL A 298 4.11 -9.06 3.20
N ALA A 299 2.81 -9.16 2.93
CA ALA A 299 1.81 -9.51 3.94
C ALA A 299 2.01 -10.93 4.49
N ALA A 300 2.36 -11.89 3.63
CA ALA A 300 2.61 -13.27 4.05
C ALA A 300 3.82 -13.38 4.99
N LEU A 301 4.83 -12.54 4.79
CA LEU A 301 6.00 -12.38 5.67
C LEU A 301 5.69 -11.67 7.00
N LYS A 302 4.42 -11.32 7.25
CA LYS A 302 3.95 -10.61 8.45
C LYS A 302 4.54 -9.21 8.61
N ILE A 303 4.98 -8.61 7.51
CA ILE A 303 5.41 -7.22 7.47
C ILE A 303 4.16 -6.36 7.24
N PRO A 304 3.93 -5.28 8.02
CA PRO A 304 2.79 -4.39 7.79
C PRO A 304 2.78 -3.84 6.37
N THR A 305 1.65 -3.97 5.69
CA THR A 305 1.51 -3.57 4.29
C THR A 305 0.06 -3.33 3.89
N SER A 306 -0.11 -2.53 2.83
CA SER A 306 -1.31 -2.56 2.00
C SER A 306 -1.47 -3.91 1.31
N ARG A 307 -2.70 -4.21 0.91
CA ARG A 307 -3.08 -5.48 0.30
C ARG A 307 -3.63 -5.25 -1.10
N ALA A 308 -3.65 -6.27 -1.93
CA ALA A 308 -4.15 -6.17 -3.30
C ALA A 308 -5.33 -7.13 -3.53
N LEU A 309 -6.52 -6.58 -3.83
CA LEU A 309 -7.76 -7.33 -3.99
C LEU A 309 -7.90 -7.92 -5.38
N ALA A 310 -7.76 -7.10 -6.43
CA ALA A 310 -8.05 -7.50 -7.79
C ALA A 310 -7.09 -6.88 -8.79
N LEU A 311 -6.79 -7.64 -9.85
CA LEU A 311 -6.01 -7.19 -11.01
C LEU A 311 -6.90 -7.22 -12.26
N VAL A 312 -7.09 -6.07 -12.88
CA VAL A 312 -7.93 -5.90 -14.06
C VAL A 312 -7.08 -5.44 -15.24
N HIS A 313 -7.17 -6.14 -16.37
CA HIS A 313 -6.52 -5.79 -17.62
C HIS A 313 -7.47 -5.02 -18.54
N MET A 314 -6.96 -3.94 -19.15
CA MET A 314 -7.70 -3.03 -20.03
C MET A 314 -7.06 -3.04 -21.43
N PRO A 315 -7.25 -4.11 -22.23
CA PRO A 315 -6.50 -4.31 -23.48
C PRO A 315 -6.75 -3.24 -24.56
N SER A 316 -7.89 -2.55 -24.48
CA SER A 316 -8.26 -1.48 -25.42
C SER A 316 -7.75 -0.10 -25.01
N VAL A 317 -7.10 0.04 -23.86
CA VAL A 317 -6.56 1.32 -23.37
C VAL A 317 -5.05 1.26 -23.45
N LYS A 318 -4.48 1.99 -24.40
CA LYS A 318 -3.04 2.05 -24.61
C LYS A 318 -2.38 3.13 -23.77
N VAL A 319 -1.20 2.79 -23.26
CA VAL A 319 -0.41 3.62 -22.35
C VAL A 319 1.00 3.70 -22.90
N ARG A 320 1.51 4.93 -23.08
CA ARG A 320 2.87 5.13 -23.57
C ARG A 320 3.83 5.28 -22.39
N ARG A 321 4.82 4.39 -22.32
CA ARG A 321 6.01 4.49 -21.46
C ARG A 321 7.25 4.52 -22.36
N GLU A 322 8.28 3.71 -22.08
CA GLU A 322 9.36 3.47 -23.05
C GLU A 322 8.82 2.81 -24.32
N MET A 323 7.80 1.96 -24.17
CA MET A 323 7.06 1.30 -25.26
C MET A 323 5.56 1.55 -25.11
N MET A 324 4.77 1.16 -26.12
CA MET A 324 3.33 1.13 -25.98
C MET A 324 2.92 -0.12 -25.20
N GLU A 325 2.21 0.06 -24.10
CA GLU A 325 1.77 -1.00 -23.19
C GLU A 325 0.24 -0.96 -23.02
N ASN A 326 -0.32 -2.03 -22.47
CA ASN A 326 -1.73 -2.10 -22.12
C ASN A 326 -1.95 -1.56 -20.71
N ALA A 327 -3.02 -0.78 -20.51
CA ALA A 327 -3.41 -0.34 -19.19
C ALA A 327 -3.90 -1.51 -18.32
N ALA A 328 -3.72 -1.36 -17.02
CA ALA A 328 -4.30 -2.22 -16.02
C ALA A 328 -4.68 -1.41 -14.78
N ILE A 329 -5.56 -1.99 -13.97
CA ILE A 329 -5.98 -1.44 -12.69
C ILE A 329 -5.70 -2.48 -11.62
N VAL A 330 -5.03 -2.05 -10.56
CA VAL A 330 -4.92 -2.83 -9.32
C VAL A 330 -5.84 -2.21 -8.26
N THR A 331 -6.70 -3.04 -7.69
CA THR A 331 -7.53 -2.64 -6.53
C THR A 331 -6.72 -2.87 -5.27
N ARG A 332 -6.30 -1.80 -4.63
CA ARG A 332 -5.51 -1.80 -3.40
C ARG A 332 -6.42 -1.66 -2.18
N VAL A 333 -5.99 -2.19 -1.06
CA VAL A 333 -6.73 -2.17 0.21
C VAL A 333 -5.81 -1.78 1.35
N SER A 334 -6.21 -0.84 2.20
CA SER A 334 -5.47 -0.42 3.40
C SER A 334 -6.44 0.02 4.50
N GLY A 335 -6.00 0.01 5.76
CA GLY A 335 -6.76 0.63 6.85
C GLY A 335 -6.80 2.17 6.77
N SER A 336 -5.88 2.77 6.01
CA SER A 336 -5.83 4.20 5.70
C SER A 336 -4.83 4.45 4.57
N TRP A 337 -5.08 5.47 3.74
CA TRP A 337 -4.16 5.94 2.70
C TRP A 337 -3.44 7.25 3.06
N ILE A 338 -3.56 7.71 4.31
CA ILE A 338 -2.84 8.90 4.80
C ILE A 338 -1.33 8.62 4.89
N ARG A 339 -0.54 9.54 4.35
CA ARG A 339 0.92 9.52 4.27
C ARG A 339 1.49 10.67 5.09
N ILE A 340 2.79 10.63 5.40
CA ILE A 340 3.50 11.78 5.97
C ILE A 340 3.35 13.02 5.09
N GLY A 341 3.39 12.83 3.77
CA GLY A 341 3.16 13.88 2.79
C GLY A 341 1.83 14.64 2.91
N ASN A 342 0.78 14.05 3.50
CA ASN A 342 -0.47 14.75 3.75
C ASN A 342 -0.31 15.87 4.79
N PHE A 343 0.50 15.64 5.83
CA PHE A 343 0.81 16.64 6.85
C PHE A 343 1.72 17.72 6.28
N GLU A 344 2.75 17.33 5.53
CA GLU A 344 3.66 18.28 4.88
C GLU A 344 2.93 19.23 3.93
N GLN A 345 1.89 18.77 3.23
CA GLN A 345 1.06 19.62 2.38
C GLN A 345 0.31 20.70 3.19
N GLN A 346 -0.27 20.34 4.34
CA GLN A 346 -1.00 21.32 5.16
C GLN A 346 -0.04 22.33 5.79
N ALA A 347 1.09 21.84 6.32
CA ALA A 347 2.13 22.68 6.89
C ALA A 347 2.74 23.64 5.85
N TYR A 348 3.04 23.15 4.64
CA TYR A 348 3.60 23.96 3.55
C TYR A 348 2.66 25.09 3.10
N ARG A 349 1.35 24.87 3.17
CA ARG A 349 0.33 25.89 2.86
C ARG A 349 0.01 26.80 4.04
N GLU A 350 0.62 26.55 5.21
CA GLU A 350 0.30 27.24 6.47
C GLU A 350 -1.19 27.12 6.84
N GLU A 351 -1.83 25.99 6.48
CA GLU A 351 -3.23 25.71 6.79
C GLU A 351 -3.38 24.99 8.13
N TYR A 352 -3.17 25.73 9.22
CA TYR A 352 -3.11 25.18 10.57
C TYR A 352 -4.40 24.49 11.04
N ASP A 353 -5.58 24.97 10.61
CA ASP A 353 -6.86 24.33 10.91
C ASP A 353 -7.03 23.01 10.13
N SER A 354 -6.58 22.97 8.86
CA SER A 354 -6.58 21.74 8.05
C SER A 354 -5.60 20.71 8.64
N LEU A 355 -4.43 21.17 9.10
CA LEU A 355 -3.43 20.35 9.79
C LEU A 355 -4.01 19.77 11.09
N LEU A 356 -4.70 20.59 11.89
CA LEU A 356 -5.38 20.15 13.11
C LEU A 356 -6.45 19.09 12.81
N ALA A 357 -7.32 19.32 11.82
CA ALA A 357 -8.34 18.36 11.41
C ALA A 357 -7.73 17.02 10.95
N LEU A 358 -6.61 17.08 10.22
CA LEU A 358 -5.86 15.88 9.83
C LEU A 358 -5.27 15.14 11.04
N SER A 359 -4.71 15.87 12.01
CA SER A 359 -4.20 15.29 13.26
C SER A 359 -5.30 14.58 14.05
N HIS A 360 -6.45 15.22 14.24
CA HIS A 360 -7.60 14.63 14.94
C HIS A 360 -8.13 13.39 14.20
N TYR A 361 -8.27 13.47 12.87
CA TYR A 361 -8.67 12.31 12.07
C TYR A 361 -7.72 11.13 12.27
N VAL A 362 -6.40 11.35 12.20
CA VAL A 362 -5.42 10.28 12.38
C VAL A 362 -5.46 9.72 13.80
N ALA A 363 -5.53 10.57 14.83
CA ALA A 363 -5.59 10.14 16.22
C ALA A 363 -6.82 9.27 16.54
N HIS A 364 -8.02 9.72 16.13
CA HIS A 364 -9.27 9.07 16.53
C HIS A 364 -9.73 7.98 15.57
N GLU A 365 -9.58 8.20 14.26
CA GLU A 365 -10.12 7.30 13.23
C GLU A 365 -9.11 6.29 12.72
N VAL A 366 -7.81 6.66 12.67
CA VAL A 366 -6.76 5.75 12.18
C VAL A 366 -6.10 4.99 13.33
N PHE A 367 -5.79 5.67 14.44
CA PHE A 367 -5.10 5.06 15.59
C PHE A 367 -6.02 4.67 16.74
N ALA A 368 -7.25 5.21 16.79
CA ALA A 368 -8.20 4.95 17.86
C ALA A 368 -7.59 5.18 19.26
N PHE A 369 -6.93 6.34 19.44
CA PHE A 369 -6.40 6.74 20.74
C PHE A 369 -7.51 6.73 21.80
N SER A 370 -7.24 6.08 22.93
CA SER A 370 -8.15 5.95 24.08
C SER A 370 -7.37 5.66 25.37
N ASP A 371 -8.03 5.72 26.52
CA ASP A 371 -7.42 5.36 27.82
C ASP A 371 -6.87 3.92 27.85
N SER A 372 -7.49 3.00 27.10
CA SER A 372 -7.07 1.58 26.97
C SER A 372 -6.04 1.32 25.87
N ASN A 373 -5.82 2.28 24.98
CA ASN A 373 -4.83 2.25 23.93
C ASN A 373 -4.10 3.61 23.93
N PRO A 374 -3.34 3.90 25.01
CA PRO A 374 -2.69 5.19 25.15
C PRO A 374 -1.70 5.33 24.00
N ALA A 375 -1.77 6.48 23.34
CA ALA A 375 -0.86 6.85 22.28
C ALA A 375 0.59 6.81 22.78
N GLY A 376 1.38 5.85 22.30
CA GLY A 376 2.78 5.69 22.68
C GLY A 376 3.01 5.32 24.16
N VAL A 377 4.30 5.26 24.52
CA VAL A 377 4.82 4.81 25.84
C VAL A 377 5.40 5.98 26.66
N GLY A 378 5.20 7.22 26.20
CA GLY A 378 5.87 8.41 26.72
C GLY A 378 5.00 9.28 27.63
N PRO A 379 5.59 10.14 28.47
CA PRO A 379 4.88 10.92 29.48
C PRO A 379 4.13 12.15 28.93
N SER A 380 4.18 12.42 27.62
CA SER A 380 3.60 13.65 27.07
C SER A 380 2.11 13.48 26.84
N ARG A 381 1.34 14.50 27.24
CA ARG A 381 -0.09 14.60 26.98
C ARG A 381 -0.41 15.25 25.63
N SER A 382 0.56 15.76 24.87
CA SER A 382 0.30 16.29 23.52
C SER A 382 -0.18 15.18 22.59
N GLN A 383 -1.36 15.34 22.00
CA GLN A 383 -1.91 14.39 21.04
C GLN A 383 -1.03 14.32 19.78
N ALA A 384 -0.63 15.47 19.24
CA ALA A 384 0.21 15.58 18.05
C ALA A 384 1.58 14.91 18.21
N LEU A 385 2.22 15.03 19.38
CA LEU A 385 3.50 14.35 19.62
C LEU A 385 3.32 12.83 19.63
N ASN A 386 2.22 12.35 20.21
CA ASN A 386 1.97 10.93 20.26
C ASN A 386 1.53 10.35 18.91
N ILE A 387 0.97 11.15 17.99
CA ILE A 387 0.85 10.79 16.56
C ILE A 387 2.25 10.50 16.00
N VAL A 388 3.23 11.41 16.18
CA VAL A 388 4.59 11.21 15.67
C VAL A 388 5.24 9.95 16.26
N ARG A 389 5.09 9.72 17.57
CA ARG A 389 5.60 8.50 18.24
C ARG A 389 4.96 7.23 17.71
N GLU A 390 3.65 7.23 17.50
CA GLU A 390 2.94 6.05 16.99
C GLU A 390 3.32 5.75 15.53
N VAL A 391 3.46 6.79 14.70
CA VAL A 391 4.00 6.66 13.33
C VAL A 391 5.42 6.11 13.37
N ALA A 392 6.27 6.62 14.27
CA ALA A 392 7.64 6.15 14.45
C ALA A 392 7.69 4.67 14.85
N ARG A 393 6.91 4.26 15.86
CA ARG A 393 6.83 2.88 16.35
C ARG A 393 6.41 1.92 15.24
N ARG A 394 5.31 2.23 14.54
CA ARG A 394 4.78 1.38 13.46
C ARG A 394 5.79 1.23 12.33
N ASN A 395 6.39 2.34 11.89
CA ASN A 395 7.36 2.32 10.81
C ASN A 395 8.71 1.69 11.20
N ALA A 396 9.13 1.78 12.47
CA ALA A 396 10.28 1.06 13.00
C ALA A 396 10.09 -0.46 12.90
N ILE A 397 8.89 -0.96 13.25
CA ILE A 397 8.52 -2.38 13.12
C ILE A 397 8.54 -2.80 11.64
N THR A 398 7.94 -1.99 10.76
CA THR A 398 7.89 -2.28 9.32
C THR A 398 9.28 -2.36 8.71
N VAL A 399 10.13 -1.36 8.94
CA VAL A 399 11.49 -1.36 8.38
C VAL A 399 12.38 -2.42 9.03
N ALA A 400 12.17 -2.79 10.31
CA ALA A 400 12.81 -3.96 10.90
C ALA A 400 12.43 -5.26 10.16
N GLY A 401 11.15 -5.41 9.78
CA GLY A 401 10.69 -6.49 8.91
C GLY A 401 11.38 -6.47 7.54
N TRP A 402 11.50 -5.30 6.91
CA TRP A 402 12.20 -5.16 5.63
C TRP A 402 13.66 -5.60 5.72
N GLN A 403 14.38 -5.16 6.74
CA GLN A 403 15.77 -5.56 6.97
C GLN A 403 15.89 -7.06 7.26
N THR A 404 14.97 -7.60 8.07
CA THR A 404 14.99 -9.01 8.45
C THR A 404 14.79 -9.90 7.22
N TYR A 405 13.86 -9.56 6.32
CA TYR A 405 13.51 -10.41 5.17
C TYR A 405 14.11 -9.96 3.83
N GLY A 406 15.02 -8.98 3.85
CA GLY A 406 15.73 -8.55 2.64
C GLY A 406 14.82 -7.82 1.65
N PHE A 407 13.75 -7.18 2.11
CA PHE A 407 12.89 -6.37 1.24
C PHE A 407 13.50 -4.98 1.08
N MET A 408 13.54 -4.49 -0.15
CA MET A 408 14.01 -3.16 -0.53
C MET A 408 12.90 -2.41 -1.23
N HIS A 409 12.51 -1.26 -0.70
CA HIS A 409 11.40 -0.45 -1.24
C HIS A 409 11.79 0.36 -2.48
N GLY A 410 13.02 0.91 -2.49
CA GLY A 410 13.59 1.66 -3.62
C GLY A 410 13.13 3.11 -3.79
N VAL A 411 12.04 3.55 -3.15
CA VAL A 411 11.52 4.94 -3.22
C VAL A 411 10.88 5.35 -1.89
N MET A 412 11.71 5.58 -0.86
CA MET A 412 11.25 5.99 0.47
C MET A 412 11.13 7.52 0.58
N ASN A 413 10.37 8.12 -0.35
CA ASN A 413 9.96 9.52 -0.23
C ASN A 413 8.92 9.65 0.88
N THR A 414 8.76 10.83 1.48
CA THR A 414 7.79 11.03 2.57
C THR A 414 6.32 10.84 2.13
N ASP A 415 6.02 11.03 0.84
CA ASP A 415 4.72 10.69 0.25
C ASP A 415 4.47 9.17 0.13
N ASN A 416 5.49 8.33 0.27
CA ASN A 416 5.35 6.87 0.25
C ASN A 416 5.44 6.24 1.65
N ILE A 417 5.51 7.04 2.71
CA ILE A 417 5.50 6.53 4.09
C ILE A 417 4.10 6.71 4.68
N ALA A 418 3.40 5.58 4.85
CA ALA A 418 2.07 5.55 5.44
C ALA A 418 2.12 5.81 6.95
N VAL A 419 1.17 6.59 7.47
CA VAL A 419 1.12 6.89 8.91
C VAL A 419 0.76 5.66 9.75
N ASN A 420 0.02 4.71 9.18
CA ASN A 420 -0.30 3.44 9.83
C ASN A 420 0.85 2.40 9.75
N GLY A 421 2.01 2.78 9.21
CA GLY A 421 3.19 1.92 9.05
C GLY A 421 3.08 0.87 7.96
N ALA A 422 2.03 0.88 7.14
CA ALA A 422 1.91 -0.04 6.02
C ALA A 422 2.96 0.26 4.94
N THR A 423 3.61 -0.80 4.43
CA THR A 423 4.31 -0.74 3.14
C THR A 423 3.29 -0.40 2.03
N ILE A 424 3.54 0.67 1.27
CA ILE A 424 2.67 1.15 0.19
C ILE A 424 3.51 1.49 -1.05
N ASP A 425 2.84 1.70 -2.19
CA ASP A 425 3.47 2.17 -3.43
C ASP A 425 4.66 1.31 -3.91
N TYR A 426 4.32 0.04 -4.20
CA TYR A 426 5.20 -0.95 -4.83
C TYR A 426 5.62 -0.53 -6.25
N GLY A 427 6.77 0.15 -6.34
CA GLY A 427 7.40 0.52 -7.60
C GLY A 427 8.62 -0.36 -7.91
N PRO A 428 9.85 0.16 -7.75
CA PRO A 428 11.07 -0.55 -8.11
C PRO A 428 11.59 -1.32 -6.89
N TYR A 429 10.67 -2.01 -6.20
CA TYR A 429 11.03 -2.83 -5.05
C TYR A 429 11.77 -4.10 -5.51
N ALA A 430 12.57 -4.67 -4.63
CA ALA A 430 13.17 -5.98 -4.82
C ALA A 430 13.23 -6.75 -3.50
N PHE A 431 13.24 -8.08 -3.60
CA PHE A 431 13.69 -8.95 -2.51
C PHE A 431 15.15 -9.33 -2.75
N MET A 432 15.93 -9.39 -1.68
CA MET A 432 17.35 -9.70 -1.71
C MET A 432 17.57 -11.11 -2.25
N ASP A 433 18.35 -11.20 -3.33
CA ASP A 433 18.83 -12.47 -3.87
C ASP A 433 20.08 -12.90 -3.11
N ILE A 434 21.24 -12.48 -3.61
CA ILE A 434 22.53 -12.57 -2.91
C ILE A 434 22.59 -11.45 -1.88
N PHE A 435 23.06 -11.75 -0.67
CA PHE A 435 23.12 -10.72 0.37
C PHE A 435 24.17 -9.65 0.03
N ASP A 436 23.68 -8.45 -0.25
CA ASP A 436 24.50 -7.26 -0.49
C ASP A 436 23.89 -6.09 0.32
N PRO A 437 24.56 -5.62 1.39
CA PRO A 437 24.05 -4.51 2.19
C PRO A 437 23.95 -3.19 1.39
N GLU A 438 24.72 -3.06 0.32
CA GLU A 438 24.81 -1.88 -0.52
C GLU A 438 23.88 -1.96 -1.74
N HIS A 439 23.05 -3.00 -1.85
CA HIS A 439 22.17 -3.21 -2.98
C HIS A 439 21.20 -2.03 -3.18
N ILE A 440 21.16 -1.52 -4.41
CA ILE A 440 20.23 -0.49 -4.87
C ILE A 440 19.26 -1.15 -5.85
N CYS A 441 17.98 -1.25 -5.50
CA CYS A 441 16.97 -1.88 -6.34
C CYS A 441 16.35 -0.92 -7.39
N ASN A 442 16.53 0.39 -7.21
CA ASN A 442 15.97 1.41 -8.07
C ASN A 442 17.03 1.99 -9.02
N HIS A 443 16.83 1.79 -10.33
CA HIS A 443 17.71 2.31 -11.38
C HIS A 443 17.83 3.86 -11.43
N SER A 444 16.92 4.61 -10.79
CA SER A 444 16.97 6.07 -10.72
C SER A 444 17.62 6.59 -9.43
N ASP A 445 18.06 5.71 -8.53
CA ASP A 445 18.72 6.07 -7.27
C ASP A 445 20.24 6.04 -7.41
N ASP A 446 20.77 6.92 -8.28
CA ASP A 446 22.21 6.96 -8.61
C ASP A 446 23.13 7.19 -7.40
N LEU A 447 22.59 7.80 -6.34
CA LEU A 447 23.33 8.11 -5.11
C LEU A 447 23.14 7.06 -4.01
N GLY A 448 22.36 6.00 -4.26
CA GLY A 448 22.06 4.95 -3.30
C GLY A 448 21.36 5.45 -2.04
N ARG A 449 20.53 6.50 -2.15
CA ARG A 449 19.78 7.06 -1.02
C ARG A 449 18.90 6.02 -0.36
N TYR A 450 18.29 5.13 -1.14
CA TYR A 450 17.34 4.11 -0.71
C TYR A 450 17.92 2.68 -0.81
N ARG A 451 19.25 2.53 -0.83
CA ARG A 451 19.92 1.23 -0.72
C ARG A 451 19.50 0.46 0.53
N PHE A 452 19.65 -0.86 0.50
CA PHE A 452 19.18 -1.76 1.58
C PHE A 452 19.61 -1.31 2.98
N SER A 453 20.91 -1.05 3.19
CA SER A 453 21.48 -0.64 4.49
C SER A 453 20.97 0.71 4.99
N ASN A 454 20.49 1.58 4.10
CA ASN A 454 20.08 2.94 4.43
C ASN A 454 18.57 3.08 4.72
N GLN A 455 17.76 2.04 4.48
CA GLN A 455 16.31 2.11 4.67
C GLN A 455 15.90 2.51 6.11
N PRO A 456 16.51 2.02 7.21
CA PRO A 456 16.17 2.47 8.56
C PRO A 456 16.43 3.97 8.76
N THR A 457 17.54 4.48 8.24
CA THR A 457 17.90 5.90 8.29
C THR A 457 16.92 6.76 7.50
N MET A 458 16.51 6.32 6.30
CA MET A 458 15.56 7.04 5.47
C MET A 458 14.14 7.00 6.05
N MET A 459 13.77 5.93 6.73
CA MET A 459 12.52 5.87 7.49
C MET A 459 12.53 6.90 8.63
N LEU A 460 13.62 6.96 9.40
CA LEU A 460 13.79 7.96 10.46
C LEU A 460 13.78 9.39 9.90
N PHE A 461 14.38 9.63 8.74
CA PHE A 461 14.29 10.92 8.04
C PHE A 461 12.83 11.30 7.77
N ALA A 462 12.01 10.37 7.27
CA ALA A 462 10.61 10.64 6.99
C ALA A 462 9.80 10.94 8.26
N VAL A 463 10.01 10.16 9.32
CA VAL A 463 9.40 10.42 10.65
C VAL A 463 9.81 11.79 11.18
N HIS A 464 11.05 12.20 10.98
CA HIS A 464 11.51 13.53 11.38
C HIS A 464 10.80 14.64 10.59
N LYS A 465 10.56 14.45 9.28
CA LYS A 465 9.78 15.38 8.46
C LYS A 465 8.32 15.49 8.88
N LEU A 466 7.70 14.41 9.34
CA LEU A 466 6.40 14.48 10.00
C LEU A 466 6.45 15.37 11.26
N GLY A 467 7.46 15.16 12.10
CA GLY A 467 7.66 15.96 13.31
C GLY A 467 7.89 17.44 13.01
N GLU A 468 8.67 17.78 11.99
CA GLU A 468 8.85 19.17 11.52
C GLU A 468 7.52 19.78 11.07
N ALA A 469 6.67 19.03 10.35
CA ALA A 469 5.36 19.50 9.89
C ALA A 469 4.35 19.71 11.03
N LEU A 470 4.58 19.10 12.20
CA LEU A 470 3.72 19.19 13.38
C LEU A 470 4.33 20.00 14.52
N ALA A 471 5.53 20.57 14.34
CA ALA A 471 6.31 21.16 15.43
C ALA A 471 5.54 22.27 16.17
N GLU A 472 4.90 23.18 15.43
CA GLU A 472 4.09 24.25 16.04
C GLU A 472 2.89 23.71 16.83
N LEU A 473 2.20 22.69 16.31
CA LEU A 473 1.05 22.09 17.00
C LEU A 473 1.48 21.34 18.27
N ILE A 474 2.60 20.62 18.19
CA ILE A 474 3.18 19.91 19.33
C ILE A 474 3.55 20.91 20.44
N GLY A 475 4.25 22.00 20.10
CA GLY A 475 4.64 22.99 21.10
C GLY A 475 3.44 23.65 21.79
N CYS A 476 2.39 23.94 21.01
CA CYS A 476 1.13 24.47 21.55
C CYS A 476 0.52 23.52 22.58
N GLU A 477 0.35 22.25 22.24
CA GLU A 477 -0.25 21.24 23.11
C GLU A 477 0.62 20.90 24.34
N VAL A 478 1.95 20.95 24.19
CA VAL A 478 2.89 20.76 25.31
C VAL A 478 2.72 21.89 26.33
N GLU A 479 2.72 23.15 25.90
CA GLU A 479 2.48 24.28 26.81
C GLU A 479 1.09 24.22 27.46
N MET A 480 0.08 23.79 26.71
CA MET A 480 -1.28 23.58 27.25
C MET A 480 -1.27 22.50 28.34
N ALA A 481 -0.59 21.38 28.11
CA ALA A 481 -0.44 20.30 29.08
C ALA A 481 0.32 20.73 30.35
N GLU A 482 1.34 21.58 30.23
CA GLU A 482 2.07 22.12 31.38
C GLU A 482 1.20 23.06 32.26
N LYS A 483 0.23 23.75 31.63
CA LYS A 483 -0.73 24.61 32.32
C LYS A 483 -1.83 23.78 33.02
N ASP A 484 -2.21 22.65 32.44
CA ASP A 484 -3.22 21.73 32.99
C ASP A 484 -2.60 20.61 33.84
N LYS A 485 -1.96 20.95 34.97
CA LYS A 485 -1.17 19.98 35.76
C LYS A 485 -1.98 18.82 36.36
N ASP A 486 -3.28 19.00 36.53
CA ASP A 486 -4.16 18.02 37.17
C ASP A 486 -4.85 17.09 36.15
N GLY A 487 -4.74 17.37 34.86
CA GLY A 487 -5.35 16.56 33.82
C GLY A 487 -4.62 15.24 33.55
N THR A 488 -5.37 14.23 33.12
CA THR A 488 -4.87 12.86 32.93
C THR A 488 -4.94 12.37 31.48
N GLY A 489 -5.72 13.03 30.62
CA GLY A 489 -5.92 12.66 29.21
C GLY A 489 -5.08 13.47 28.23
N PHE A 490 -5.20 13.18 26.93
CA PHE A 490 -4.56 13.99 25.89
C PHE A 490 -5.00 15.45 25.95
N VAL A 491 -4.11 16.33 25.53
CA VAL A 491 -4.36 17.74 25.29
C VAL A 491 -4.33 17.96 23.79
N GLU A 492 -5.38 18.61 23.31
CA GLU A 492 -5.67 18.81 21.91
C GLU A 492 -5.92 20.30 21.67
N ALA A 493 -5.20 20.89 20.72
CA ALA A 493 -5.45 22.27 20.33
C ALA A 493 -6.86 22.41 19.73
N GLN A 494 -7.41 23.63 19.77
CA GLN A 494 -8.73 23.92 19.24
C GLN A 494 -8.63 24.70 17.93
N LYS A 495 -9.71 24.73 17.15
CA LYS A 495 -9.77 25.55 15.92
C LYS A 495 -9.38 27.00 16.23
N GLY A 496 -8.55 27.61 15.38
CA GLY A 496 -8.02 28.96 15.61
C GLY A 496 -6.80 29.01 16.54
N TRP A 497 -6.19 27.88 16.91
CA TRP A 497 -5.00 27.85 17.78
C TRP A 497 -3.81 28.68 17.26
N ALA A 498 -3.69 28.84 15.94
CA ALA A 498 -2.61 29.59 15.31
C ALA A 498 -2.88 31.11 15.17
N GLU A 499 -3.99 31.63 15.72
CA GLU A 499 -4.33 33.07 15.67
C GLU A 499 -3.43 33.95 16.56
N GLY A 500 -2.67 33.33 17.47
CA GLY A 500 -1.74 33.97 18.42
C GLY A 500 -0.62 34.81 17.81
N GLY A 501 -0.40 34.69 16.50
CA GLY A 501 0.57 35.46 15.75
C GLY A 501 1.99 34.85 15.76
N LYS A 502 2.86 35.41 14.91
CA LYS A 502 4.15 34.81 14.53
C LYS A 502 5.08 34.50 15.72
N ALA A 503 5.07 35.33 16.77
CA ALA A 503 5.93 35.14 17.93
C ALA A 503 5.55 33.89 18.75
N GLU A 504 4.27 33.50 18.76
CA GLU A 504 3.84 32.29 19.48
C GLU A 504 4.16 31.05 18.67
N MET A 505 3.91 31.10 17.36
CA MET A 505 4.24 30.02 16.43
C MET A 505 5.72 29.67 16.46
N GLU A 506 6.62 30.67 16.49
CA GLU A 506 8.06 30.42 16.56
C GLU A 506 8.46 29.75 17.88
N ARG A 507 7.92 30.21 19.02
CA ARG A 507 8.18 29.58 20.32
C ARG A 507 7.68 28.14 20.37
N TRP A 508 6.46 27.89 19.89
CA TRP A 508 5.92 26.54 19.83
C TRP A 508 6.71 25.65 18.88
N LYS A 509 7.20 26.19 17.76
CA LYS A 509 8.09 25.45 16.84
C LYS A 509 9.36 24.99 17.55
N GLU A 510 10.00 25.85 18.34
CA GLU A 510 11.19 25.51 19.12
C GLU A 510 10.90 24.37 20.10
N VAL A 511 9.86 24.52 20.93
CA VAL A 511 9.42 23.49 21.91
C VAL A 511 9.08 22.17 21.21
N GLY A 512 8.30 22.21 20.14
CA GLY A 512 7.91 21.01 19.41
C GLY A 512 9.09 20.32 18.74
N THR A 513 10.06 21.08 18.23
CA THR A 513 11.29 20.52 17.63
C THR A 513 12.13 19.78 18.67
N GLU A 514 12.23 20.30 19.90
CA GLU A 514 12.90 19.62 21.00
C GLU A 514 12.24 18.28 21.35
N GLU A 515 10.91 18.24 21.42
CA GLU A 515 10.17 16.99 21.66
C GLU A 515 10.33 15.99 20.51
N VAL A 516 10.24 16.45 19.26
CA VAL A 516 10.44 15.61 18.07
C VAL A 516 11.84 14.99 18.04
N ASN A 517 12.87 15.71 18.51
CA ASN A 517 14.22 15.16 18.58
C ASN A 517 14.33 13.96 19.54
N LYS A 518 13.49 13.89 20.58
CA LYS A 518 13.46 12.75 21.52
C LYS A 518 12.92 11.48 20.84
N VAL A 519 11.99 11.62 19.89
CA VAL A 519 11.40 10.48 19.14
C VAL A 519 12.45 9.68 18.36
N LYS A 520 13.59 10.31 17.99
CA LYS A 520 14.68 9.62 17.29
C LYS A 520 15.25 8.45 18.10
N ALA A 521 15.39 8.63 19.41
CA ALA A 521 15.89 7.58 20.30
C ALA A 521 14.89 6.42 20.39
N ASP A 522 13.60 6.74 20.60
CA ASP A 522 12.50 5.76 20.66
C ASP A 522 12.47 4.90 19.38
N PHE A 523 12.55 5.53 18.21
CA PHE A 523 12.57 4.83 16.92
C PHE A 523 13.71 3.81 16.84
N VAL A 524 14.93 4.22 17.19
CA VAL A 524 16.12 3.36 17.11
C VAL A 524 16.01 2.19 18.07
N GLU A 525 15.51 2.42 19.28
CA GLU A 525 15.29 1.37 20.27
C GLU A 525 14.27 0.33 19.78
N ILE A 526 13.10 0.79 19.32
CA ILE A 526 12.03 -0.08 18.81
C ILE A 526 12.50 -0.87 17.59
N PHE A 527 13.16 -0.21 16.64
CA PHE A 527 13.72 -0.86 15.45
C PHE A 527 14.72 -1.96 15.83
N ARG A 528 15.68 -1.65 16.72
CA ARG A 528 16.69 -2.62 17.16
C ARG A 528 16.06 -3.81 17.88
N ALA A 529 15.14 -3.54 18.80
CA ALA A 529 14.46 -4.58 19.55
C ALA A 529 13.68 -5.53 18.63
N GLU A 530 12.90 -4.99 17.68
CA GLU A 530 12.13 -5.81 16.74
C GLU A 530 13.04 -6.55 15.75
N TYR A 531 14.06 -5.89 15.20
CA TYR A 531 15.04 -6.54 14.31
C TYR A 531 15.76 -7.70 15.00
N GLN A 532 16.26 -7.49 16.21
CA GLN A 532 16.92 -8.55 16.99
C GLN A 532 15.94 -9.68 17.32
N ARG A 533 14.68 -9.36 17.68
CA ARG A 533 13.65 -10.37 17.94
C ARG A 533 13.39 -11.24 16.73
N GLN A 534 13.21 -10.63 15.55
CA GLN A 534 12.99 -11.35 14.30
C GLN A 534 14.21 -12.18 13.89
N MET A 535 15.42 -11.63 13.97
CA MET A 535 16.64 -12.36 13.65
C MET A 535 16.88 -13.55 14.59
N ARG A 536 16.55 -13.44 15.88
CA ARG A 536 16.59 -14.59 16.81
C ARG A 536 15.65 -15.71 16.35
N LEU A 537 14.42 -15.38 15.95
CA LEU A 537 13.47 -16.36 15.40
C LEU A 537 14.03 -17.03 14.14
N ARG A 538 14.61 -16.24 13.22
CA ARG A 538 15.24 -16.77 11.99
C ARG A 538 16.44 -17.68 12.27
N LEU A 539 17.16 -17.43 13.37
CA LEU A 539 18.24 -18.27 13.88
C LEU A 539 17.75 -19.38 14.83
N GLY A 540 16.44 -19.57 15.02
CA GLY A 540 15.89 -20.62 15.89
C GLY A 540 16.17 -20.46 17.39
N LEU A 541 16.62 -19.27 17.82
CA LEU A 541 16.89 -18.92 19.22
C LEU A 541 15.59 -18.58 19.95
N THR A 542 15.44 -19.10 21.16
CA THR A 542 14.26 -18.97 22.02
C THR A 542 14.46 -17.95 23.14
N THR A 543 15.69 -17.75 23.57
CA THR A 543 16.07 -16.75 24.59
C THR A 543 16.89 -15.62 23.97
N ALA A 544 16.99 -14.48 24.66
CA ALA A 544 17.89 -13.40 24.28
C ALA A 544 19.22 -13.52 25.05
N ASP A 545 20.34 -13.26 24.37
CA ASP A 545 21.69 -13.21 24.94
C ASP A 545 22.43 -11.98 24.39
N ASP A 546 23.30 -11.36 25.20
CA ASP A 546 24.04 -10.15 24.81
C ASP A 546 24.94 -10.37 23.57
N GLY A 547 25.36 -11.61 23.32
CA GLY A 547 26.16 -11.99 22.15
C GLY A 547 25.37 -12.10 20.84
N ASP A 548 24.03 -12.12 20.89
CA ASP A 548 23.18 -12.43 19.72
C ASP A 548 23.38 -11.43 18.57
N PHE A 549 23.55 -10.15 18.89
CA PHE A 549 23.78 -9.13 17.85
C PHE A 549 25.08 -9.37 17.09
N LYS A 550 26.16 -9.75 17.80
CA LYS A 550 27.45 -10.03 17.16
C LYS A 550 27.40 -11.30 16.33
N LEU A 551 26.66 -12.32 16.81
CA LEU A 551 26.43 -13.56 16.07
C LEU A 551 25.67 -13.30 14.75
N VAL A 552 24.62 -12.49 14.79
CA VAL A 552 23.86 -12.04 13.61
C VAL A 552 24.73 -11.22 12.65
N SER A 553 25.50 -10.25 13.17
CA SER A 553 26.40 -9.45 12.34
C SER A 553 27.39 -10.32 11.59
N ASN A 554 28.08 -11.22 12.30
CA ASN A 554 29.05 -12.13 11.69
C ASN A 554 28.40 -13.07 10.67
N TRP A 555 27.15 -13.49 10.88
CA TRP A 555 26.40 -14.28 9.90
C TRP A 555 26.20 -13.52 8.59
N LEU A 556 25.74 -12.27 8.68
CA LEU A 556 25.53 -11.42 7.52
C LEU A 556 26.83 -11.06 6.81
N ASP A 557 27.92 -10.84 7.55
CA ASP A 557 29.25 -10.63 6.99
C ASP A 557 29.68 -11.82 6.13
N LEU A 558 29.45 -13.06 6.59
CA LEU A 558 29.73 -14.28 5.82
C LEU A 558 28.86 -14.42 4.58
N LEU A 559 27.57 -14.06 4.67
CA LEU A 559 26.69 -14.08 3.49
C LEU A 559 27.18 -13.10 2.42
N SER A 560 27.66 -11.92 2.83
CA SER A 560 28.19 -10.91 1.92
C SER A 560 29.55 -11.30 1.34
N GLU A 561 30.49 -11.74 2.18
CA GLU A 561 31.86 -12.13 1.79
C GLU A 561 31.88 -13.28 0.79
N HIS A 562 30.93 -14.21 0.91
CA HIS A 562 30.87 -15.41 0.09
C HIS A 562 29.73 -15.40 -0.94
N GLU A 563 29.10 -14.24 -1.17
CA GLU A 563 28.02 -14.06 -2.16
C GLU A 563 26.92 -15.12 -2.01
N LEU A 564 26.48 -15.36 -0.78
CA LEU A 564 25.49 -16.39 -0.46
C LEU A 564 24.07 -15.86 -0.63
N ASP A 565 23.18 -16.74 -1.09
CA ASP A 565 21.77 -16.41 -1.22
C ASP A 565 21.14 -16.14 0.14
N PHE A 566 20.55 -14.96 0.31
CA PHE A 566 20.05 -14.48 1.58
C PHE A 566 18.92 -15.34 2.12
N THR A 567 17.95 -15.69 1.28
CA THR A 567 16.76 -16.45 1.68
C THR A 567 17.11 -17.91 1.95
N ARG A 568 17.80 -18.54 0.99
CA ARG A 568 18.16 -19.96 1.01
C ARG A 568 19.12 -20.26 2.16
N SER A 569 20.08 -19.39 2.46
CA SER A 569 21.02 -19.61 3.57
C SER A 569 20.30 -19.69 4.92
N HIS A 570 19.34 -18.79 5.17
CA HIS A 570 18.52 -18.85 6.37
C HIS A 570 17.58 -20.07 6.39
N ARG A 571 17.02 -20.46 5.23
CA ARG A 571 16.19 -21.65 5.14
C ARG A 571 16.98 -22.92 5.44
N LEU A 572 18.14 -23.11 4.79
CA LEU A 572 19.02 -24.26 5.02
C LEU A 572 19.55 -24.31 6.47
N LEU A 573 19.71 -23.16 7.13
CA LEU A 573 20.14 -23.11 8.54
C LEU A 573 19.21 -23.90 9.48
N SER A 574 17.93 -24.06 9.13
CA SER A 574 16.97 -24.84 9.92
C SER A 574 17.32 -26.33 9.99
N GLN A 575 18.10 -26.82 9.03
CA GLN A 575 18.53 -28.22 8.94
C GLN A 575 19.84 -28.51 9.68
N PHE A 576 20.54 -27.48 10.18
CA PHE A 576 21.76 -27.64 10.98
C PHE A 576 21.45 -28.38 12.30
N THR A 577 22.26 -29.39 12.63
CA THR A 577 22.17 -30.17 13.87
C THR A 577 23.38 -29.96 14.79
N SER A 578 24.58 -30.26 14.28
CA SER A 578 25.86 -30.12 14.99
C SER A 578 27.01 -30.01 14.00
N THR A 579 28.09 -29.32 14.36
CA THR A 579 29.33 -29.31 13.57
C THR A 579 30.06 -30.67 13.56
N SER A 580 29.72 -31.56 14.48
CA SER A 580 30.23 -32.93 14.58
C SER A 580 29.40 -33.95 13.78
N ASP A 581 28.23 -33.55 13.27
CA ASP A 581 27.33 -34.42 12.50
C ASP A 581 27.95 -34.73 11.11
N PRO A 582 27.94 -35.99 10.64
CA PRO A 582 28.37 -36.34 9.29
C PRO A 582 27.65 -35.58 8.17
N THR A 583 26.43 -35.08 8.41
CA THR A 583 25.65 -34.31 7.45
C THR A 583 26.11 -32.86 7.35
N PHE A 584 26.97 -32.38 8.25
CA PHE A 584 27.42 -30.98 8.26
C PHE A 584 28.15 -30.58 6.98
N GLN A 585 28.98 -31.47 6.41
CA GLN A 585 29.65 -31.18 5.13
C GLN A 585 28.65 -31.05 3.97
N ARG A 586 27.57 -31.85 3.97
CA ARG A 586 26.49 -31.73 2.98
C ARG A 586 25.72 -30.42 3.13
N LEU A 587 25.55 -29.92 4.36
CA LEU A 587 24.95 -28.61 4.59
C LEU A 587 25.82 -27.51 3.95
N LEU A 588 27.14 -27.56 4.15
CA LEU A 588 28.07 -26.61 3.54
C LEU A 588 28.06 -26.70 2.01
N ASP A 589 27.98 -27.90 1.43
CA ASP A 589 27.82 -28.09 -0.02
C ASP A 589 26.51 -27.49 -0.56
N ALA A 590 25.42 -27.60 0.20
CA ALA A 590 24.14 -27.02 -0.18
C ALA A 590 24.14 -25.49 -0.09
N MET A 591 24.88 -24.91 0.87
CA MET A 591 24.98 -23.46 1.08
C MET A 591 25.93 -22.79 0.10
N ILE A 592 27.11 -23.37 -0.13
CA ILE A 592 28.19 -22.75 -0.90
C ILE A 592 27.98 -23.04 -2.40
N PRO A 593 27.91 -22.01 -3.27
CA PRO A 593 27.82 -22.22 -4.70
C PRO A 593 29.03 -23.00 -5.24
N SER A 594 28.78 -24.06 -6.00
CA SER A 594 29.79 -25.00 -6.52
C SER A 594 30.85 -24.39 -7.47
N ALA A 595 30.75 -23.09 -7.78
CA ALA A 595 31.59 -22.37 -8.75
C ALA A 595 32.53 -21.32 -8.10
N SER A 596 32.64 -21.26 -6.77
CA SER A 596 33.50 -20.28 -6.09
C SER A 596 34.97 -20.73 -6.03
N SER A 597 35.89 -19.86 -6.49
CA SER A 597 37.34 -20.05 -6.36
C SER A 597 37.86 -20.00 -4.92
N SER A 598 37.04 -19.58 -3.95
CA SER A 598 37.37 -19.48 -2.52
C SER A 598 36.65 -20.54 -1.66
N THR A 599 36.18 -21.64 -2.27
CA THR A 599 35.36 -22.67 -1.60
C THR A 599 35.97 -23.18 -0.28
N SER A 600 37.30 -23.38 -0.21
CA SER A 600 37.95 -23.81 1.05
C SER A 600 37.87 -22.75 2.14
N THR A 601 38.18 -21.49 1.81
CA THR A 601 38.10 -20.36 2.75
C THR A 601 36.66 -20.17 3.26
N ALA A 602 35.67 -20.25 2.37
CA ALA A 602 34.27 -20.14 2.76
C ALA A 602 33.84 -21.24 3.73
N ARG A 603 34.29 -22.49 3.50
CA ARG A 603 34.02 -23.62 4.40
C ARG A 603 34.62 -23.40 5.79
N ASP A 604 35.86 -22.91 5.87
CA ASP A 604 36.55 -22.69 7.14
C ASP A 604 35.88 -21.58 7.96
N SER A 605 35.53 -20.47 7.32
CA SER A 605 34.85 -19.33 7.95
C SER A 605 33.44 -19.69 8.42
N LEU A 606 32.65 -20.38 7.58
CA LEU A 606 31.32 -20.89 7.97
C LEU A 606 31.43 -21.89 9.11
N THR A 607 32.36 -22.85 9.04
CA THR A 607 32.57 -23.83 10.13
C THR A 607 32.89 -23.14 11.45
N THR A 608 33.69 -22.08 11.42
CA THR A 608 34.02 -21.29 12.61
C THR A 608 32.77 -20.63 13.20
N TRP A 609 31.93 -20.01 12.37
CA TRP A 609 30.68 -19.41 12.83
C TRP A 609 29.68 -20.45 13.34
N PHE A 610 29.54 -21.60 12.67
CA PHE A 610 28.65 -22.68 13.10
C PHE A 610 29.01 -23.25 14.48
N LYS A 611 30.30 -23.28 14.86
CA LYS A 611 30.72 -23.65 16.21
C LYS A 611 30.21 -22.66 17.26
N LEU A 612 30.37 -21.36 17.00
CA LEU A 612 29.85 -20.30 17.88
C LEU A 612 28.32 -20.35 17.97
N TYR A 613 27.66 -20.62 16.84
CA TYR A 613 26.21 -20.79 16.78
C TYR A 613 25.73 -22.01 17.56
N GLU A 614 26.43 -23.15 17.47
CA GLU A 614 26.15 -24.37 18.23
C GLU A 614 26.31 -24.13 19.74
N GLU A 615 27.37 -23.45 20.17
CA GLU A 615 27.56 -23.01 21.56
C GLU A 615 26.41 -22.11 22.03
N ARG A 616 25.96 -21.19 21.18
CA ARG A 616 24.82 -20.33 21.49
C ARG A 616 23.52 -21.13 21.60
N LEU A 617 23.26 -22.07 20.71
CA LEU A 617 22.08 -22.95 20.75
C LEU A 617 22.05 -23.79 22.03
N ALA A 618 23.21 -24.27 22.49
CA ALA A 618 23.29 -25.06 23.73
C ALA A 618 22.78 -24.30 24.97
N LYS A 619 22.87 -22.96 24.98
CA LYS A 619 22.35 -22.12 26.07
C LYS A 619 20.81 -22.12 26.17
N ASP A 620 20.10 -22.41 25.09
CA ASP A 620 18.63 -22.47 25.09
C ASP A 620 18.08 -23.77 25.70
N GLY A 621 18.95 -24.75 25.96
CA GLY A 621 18.57 -26.04 26.54
C GLY A 621 18.06 -27.06 25.51
N ALA A 622 17.94 -28.33 25.95
CA ALA A 622 17.61 -29.46 25.08
C ALA A 622 16.18 -29.40 24.52
N ASP A 623 15.22 -28.87 25.27
CA ASP A 623 13.82 -28.78 24.84
C ASP A 623 13.67 -27.91 23.57
N ALA A 624 14.41 -26.80 23.51
CA ALA A 624 14.43 -25.88 22.38
C ALA A 624 14.95 -26.53 21.08
N ALA A 625 15.73 -27.60 21.16
CA ALA A 625 16.29 -28.29 20.00
C ALA A 625 15.26 -29.17 19.27
N SER A 626 14.25 -29.69 19.99
CA SER A 626 13.33 -30.73 19.48
C SER A 626 12.44 -30.26 18.32
N ASP A 627 11.95 -29.03 18.37
CA ASP A 627 11.07 -28.40 17.38
C ASP A 627 11.74 -27.24 16.63
N ARG A 628 13.06 -27.05 16.80
CA ARG A 628 13.82 -25.92 16.22
C ARG A 628 13.60 -25.76 14.72
N ARG A 629 13.71 -26.86 13.97
CA ARG A 629 13.51 -26.83 12.52
C ARG A 629 12.11 -26.34 12.16
N ALA A 630 11.06 -26.84 12.82
CA ALA A 630 9.69 -26.42 12.55
C ALA A 630 9.47 -24.93 12.86
N ARG A 631 10.02 -24.42 13.98
CA ARG A 631 9.97 -22.98 14.31
C ARG A 631 10.68 -22.13 13.26
N MET A 632 11.87 -22.55 12.83
CA MET A 632 12.64 -21.85 11.81
C MET A 632 11.96 -21.91 10.44
N ASP A 633 11.42 -23.05 10.05
CA ASP A 633 10.73 -23.22 8.76
C ASP A 633 9.45 -22.36 8.68
N ALA A 634 8.81 -22.06 9.82
CA ALA A 634 7.66 -21.17 9.91
C ALA A 634 8.00 -19.67 9.76
N VAL A 635 9.28 -19.28 9.87
CA VAL A 635 9.74 -17.89 9.78
C VAL A 635 10.82 -17.66 8.71
N ASN A 636 11.43 -18.72 8.19
CA ASN A 636 12.39 -18.65 7.09
C ASN A 636 11.71 -19.10 5.81
N PRO A 637 11.35 -18.18 4.90
CA PRO A 637 10.62 -18.54 3.70
C PRO A 637 11.48 -19.40 2.78
N ARG A 638 10.85 -20.34 2.08
CA ARG A 638 11.46 -21.07 0.97
C ARG A 638 11.32 -20.30 -0.33
N PHE A 639 10.18 -19.62 -0.51
CA PHE A 639 9.88 -18.80 -1.67
C PHE A 639 9.95 -17.31 -1.31
N THR A 640 10.64 -16.55 -2.15
CA THR A 640 10.58 -15.09 -2.17
C THR A 640 10.18 -14.65 -3.57
N LEU A 641 9.42 -13.55 -3.66
CA LEU A 641 8.96 -13.00 -4.92
C LEU A 641 10.12 -12.26 -5.62
N ARG A 642 11.08 -13.04 -6.12
CA ARG A 642 12.29 -12.55 -6.76
C ARG A 642 11.98 -11.85 -8.07
N GLN A 643 12.93 -11.02 -8.46
CA GLN A 643 12.78 -10.16 -9.62
C GLN A 643 12.60 -10.98 -10.92
N TRP A 644 13.35 -12.06 -11.10
CA TRP A 644 13.21 -12.93 -12.27
C TRP A 644 11.84 -13.63 -12.33
N VAL A 645 11.25 -13.98 -11.19
CA VAL A 645 9.90 -14.59 -11.10
C VAL A 645 8.84 -13.58 -11.54
N LEU A 646 8.97 -12.33 -11.11
CA LEU A 646 8.11 -11.24 -11.54
C LEU A 646 8.19 -11.04 -13.05
N GLU A 647 9.39 -10.90 -13.61
CA GLU A 647 9.56 -10.66 -15.04
C GLU A 647 9.04 -11.82 -15.90
N GLU A 648 9.31 -13.07 -15.50
CA GLU A 648 8.77 -14.24 -16.20
C GLU A 648 7.23 -14.26 -16.19
N THR A 649 6.64 -13.94 -15.02
CA THR A 649 5.18 -13.88 -14.85
C THR A 649 4.56 -12.77 -15.69
N ILE A 650 5.14 -11.57 -15.64
CA ILE A 650 4.71 -10.42 -16.43
C ILE A 650 4.74 -10.75 -17.93
N GLN A 651 5.84 -11.30 -18.41
CA GLN A 651 6.00 -11.65 -19.83
C GLN A 651 4.98 -12.70 -20.29
N LYS A 652 4.71 -13.72 -19.46
CA LYS A 652 3.71 -14.75 -19.76
C LYS A 652 2.29 -14.17 -19.78
N VAL A 653 1.92 -13.35 -18.79
CA VAL A 653 0.59 -12.73 -18.70
C VAL A 653 0.35 -11.73 -19.84
N ASP A 654 1.35 -10.95 -20.21
CA ASP A 654 1.21 -9.95 -21.28
C ASP A 654 1.12 -10.58 -22.68
N LYS A 655 1.95 -11.59 -22.97
CA LYS A 655 1.99 -12.24 -24.30
C LYS A 655 0.88 -13.28 -24.51
N SER A 656 0.57 -14.06 -23.47
CA SER A 656 -0.23 -15.27 -23.57
C SER A 656 -1.15 -15.46 -22.34
N PRO A 657 -2.05 -14.51 -22.03
CA PRO A 657 -2.87 -14.59 -20.81
C PRO A 657 -3.73 -15.85 -20.74
N ASP A 658 -4.30 -16.29 -21.87
CA ASP A 658 -5.15 -17.49 -21.96
C ASP A 658 -4.37 -18.80 -22.18
N ASP A 659 -3.09 -18.71 -22.51
CA ASP A 659 -2.21 -19.86 -22.80
C ASP A 659 -1.11 -19.93 -21.72
N GLY A 660 -1.55 -20.24 -20.49
CA GLY A 660 -0.68 -20.43 -19.32
C GLY A 660 -0.30 -19.15 -18.55
N GLY A 661 -0.55 -17.95 -19.09
CA GLY A 661 -0.23 -16.69 -18.41
C GLY A 661 -0.97 -16.49 -17.08
N ILE A 662 -2.30 -16.64 -17.07
CA ILE A 662 -3.09 -16.55 -15.84
C ILE A 662 -2.74 -17.67 -14.86
N GLU A 663 -2.48 -18.88 -15.35
CA GLU A 663 -2.06 -20.00 -14.49
C GLU A 663 -0.73 -19.70 -13.78
N GLN A 664 0.24 -19.10 -14.49
CA GLN A 664 1.48 -18.63 -13.87
C GLN A 664 1.23 -17.56 -12.81
N LEU A 665 0.35 -16.58 -13.09
CA LEU A 665 0.01 -15.53 -12.14
C LEU A 665 -0.61 -16.11 -10.86
N GLU A 666 -1.57 -17.02 -10.99
CA GLU A 666 -2.22 -17.68 -9.85
C GLU A 666 -1.23 -18.58 -9.07
N ARG A 667 -0.33 -19.30 -9.78
CA ARG A 667 0.74 -20.08 -9.15
C ARG A 667 1.66 -19.22 -8.30
N VAL A 668 2.12 -18.10 -8.85
CA VAL A 668 3.03 -17.19 -8.14
C VAL A 668 2.30 -16.47 -7.00
N LEU A 669 1.01 -16.13 -7.16
CA LEU A 669 0.20 -15.59 -6.08
C LEU A 669 0.05 -16.60 -4.92
N ASP A 670 -0.24 -17.87 -5.22
CA ASP A 670 -0.34 -18.93 -4.20
C ASP A 670 0.99 -19.10 -3.44
N MET A 671 2.11 -19.12 -4.17
CA MET A 671 3.44 -19.19 -3.56
C MET A 671 3.78 -17.95 -2.72
N ALA A 672 3.39 -16.76 -3.18
CA ALA A 672 3.56 -15.51 -2.44
C ALA A 672 2.71 -15.46 -1.16
N LEU A 673 1.51 -16.06 -1.17
CA LEU A 673 0.65 -16.17 0.00
C LEU A 673 1.14 -17.22 1.00
N ASN A 674 1.87 -18.24 0.52
CA ASN A 674 2.35 -19.36 1.32
C ASN A 674 3.89 -19.54 1.19
N PRO A 675 4.71 -18.53 1.53
CA PRO A 675 6.13 -18.53 1.20
C PRO A 675 6.97 -19.52 2.04
N PHE A 676 6.42 -20.05 3.12
CA PHE A 676 7.09 -20.95 4.07
C PHE A 676 6.92 -22.44 3.74
N GLU A 677 6.04 -22.76 2.79
CA GLU A 677 5.84 -24.11 2.28
C GLU A 677 7.12 -24.68 1.66
N ARG A 678 7.26 -26.01 1.68
CA ARG A 678 8.53 -26.67 1.32
C ARG A 678 8.92 -26.53 -0.14
N TYR A 679 7.97 -26.51 -1.08
CA TYR A 679 8.21 -26.40 -2.53
C TYR A 679 9.44 -27.18 -3.04
N GLY A 680 9.52 -28.49 -2.74
CA GLY A 680 10.64 -29.32 -3.17
C GLY A 680 11.99 -28.97 -2.51
N GLU A 681 11.96 -28.42 -1.29
CA GLU A 681 13.15 -28.19 -0.47
C GLU A 681 14.00 -29.46 -0.33
N PRO A 682 15.32 -29.39 -0.61
CA PRO A 682 16.21 -30.53 -0.45
C PRO A 682 16.47 -30.85 1.02
N GLU A 683 16.47 -32.13 1.38
CA GLU A 683 16.83 -32.64 2.70
C GLU A 683 18.33 -32.94 2.77
N VAL A 684 19.06 -32.29 3.68
CA VAL A 684 20.52 -32.45 3.84
C VAL A 684 20.89 -33.84 4.39
N LYS A 685 19.97 -34.50 5.13
CA LYS A 685 20.21 -35.79 5.78
C LYS A 685 20.16 -36.97 4.82
N GLU A 686 19.27 -36.91 3.83
CA GLU A 686 19.13 -37.95 2.82
C GLU A 686 20.22 -37.73 1.78
N GLY A 687 20.97 -38.78 1.43
CA GLY A 687 21.78 -38.73 0.21
C GLY A 687 20.83 -38.55 -0.98
N GLU A 688 21.33 -38.15 -2.15
CA GLU A 688 20.56 -38.36 -3.37
C GLU A 688 20.25 -39.87 -3.49
N THR A 689 19.07 -40.28 -3.02
CA THR A 689 18.33 -41.54 -3.18
C THR A 689 17.28 -41.57 -2.05
N ASP A 690 15.98 -41.52 -2.34
CA ASP A 690 15.31 -42.68 -2.93
C ASP A 690 14.23 -42.32 -3.97
N GLN A 691 14.22 -43.10 -5.05
CA GLN A 691 13.23 -43.07 -6.12
C GLN A 691 11.89 -43.59 -5.58
N GLY A 692 11.02 -42.68 -5.13
CA GLY A 692 9.64 -43.03 -4.78
C GLY A 692 8.62 -42.60 -5.84
N VAL A 693 8.72 -41.35 -6.29
CA VAL A 693 7.79 -40.74 -7.25
C VAL A 693 8.54 -39.64 -8.01
N CYS A 694 8.51 -39.65 -9.34
CA CYS A 694 8.99 -38.50 -10.12
C CYS A 694 8.10 -37.29 -9.79
N PRO A 695 8.68 -36.13 -9.39
CA PRO A 695 7.88 -34.95 -9.08
C PRO A 695 7.01 -34.58 -10.28
N THR A 696 5.79 -34.17 -10.00
CA THR A 696 4.90 -33.64 -11.02
C THR A 696 5.52 -32.41 -11.70
N LYS A 697 5.01 -32.05 -12.88
CA LYS A 697 5.43 -30.82 -13.56
C LYS A 697 5.22 -29.59 -12.67
N GLU A 698 4.14 -29.56 -11.90
CA GLU A 698 3.82 -28.46 -10.98
C GLU A 698 4.80 -28.38 -9.81
N GLU A 699 5.14 -29.52 -9.18
CA GLU A 699 6.12 -29.54 -8.09
C GLU A 699 7.51 -29.13 -8.57
N THR A 700 7.90 -29.59 -9.77
CA THR A 700 9.17 -29.21 -10.39
C THR A 700 9.23 -27.71 -10.67
N GLU A 701 8.13 -27.14 -11.18
CA GLU A 701 8.04 -25.72 -11.47
C GLU A 701 8.06 -24.86 -10.21
N ARG A 702 7.29 -25.22 -9.17
CA ARG A 702 7.33 -24.54 -7.87
C ARG A 702 8.73 -24.56 -7.26
N ALA A 703 9.41 -25.70 -7.31
CA ALA A 703 10.80 -25.81 -6.85
C ALA A 703 11.76 -24.92 -7.64
N ARG A 704 11.59 -24.81 -8.97
CA ARG A 704 12.37 -23.91 -9.84
C ARG A 704 12.16 -22.44 -9.45
N LEU A 705 10.93 -22.04 -9.19
CA LEU A 705 10.57 -20.68 -8.78
C LEU A 705 11.17 -20.28 -7.42
N CYS A 706 11.56 -21.24 -6.57
CA CYS A 706 12.30 -20.98 -5.34
C CYS A 706 13.83 -20.89 -5.53
N GLY A 707 14.33 -20.98 -6.76
CA GLY A 707 15.75 -20.83 -7.10
C GLY A 707 16.18 -19.37 -7.26
N THR A 708 17.50 -19.15 -7.35
CA THR A 708 18.10 -17.83 -7.62
C THR A 708 17.75 -17.28 -9.00
N GLY A 709 17.35 -18.14 -9.93
CA GLY A 709 17.07 -17.78 -11.31
C GLY A 709 18.33 -17.55 -12.16
N PRO A 710 18.16 -17.00 -13.37
CA PRO A 710 19.27 -16.69 -14.28
C PRO A 710 20.20 -15.61 -13.72
N ARG A 711 21.51 -15.72 -14.01
CA ARG A 711 22.52 -14.77 -13.52
C ARG A 711 22.27 -13.33 -13.95
N ASP A 712 21.70 -13.13 -15.14
CA ASP A 712 21.42 -11.78 -15.69
C ASP A 712 20.37 -11.01 -14.90
N PHE A 713 19.61 -11.69 -14.02
CA PHE A 713 18.64 -11.05 -13.14
C PHE A 713 19.16 -10.82 -11.71
N LEU A 714 20.37 -11.28 -11.37
CA LEU A 714 20.95 -11.04 -10.06
C LEU A 714 21.27 -9.56 -9.89
N GLY A 715 20.64 -8.94 -8.90
CA GLY A 715 20.77 -7.52 -8.64
C GLY A 715 20.13 -6.61 -9.70
N PHE A 716 19.17 -7.15 -10.47
CA PHE A 716 18.47 -6.39 -11.50
C PHE A 716 17.70 -5.20 -10.90
N GLN A 717 17.94 -4.02 -11.46
CA GLN A 717 17.25 -2.78 -11.10
C GLN A 717 16.06 -2.56 -12.02
N CYS A 718 14.88 -2.37 -11.43
CA CYS A 718 13.67 -2.19 -12.22
C CYS A 718 13.48 -0.74 -12.62
N SER A 719 13.02 -0.50 -13.86
CA SER A 719 12.51 0.82 -14.23
C SER A 719 11.11 1.04 -13.70
N CYS A 720 10.95 2.07 -12.87
CA CYS A 720 9.65 2.68 -12.60
C CYS A 720 9.38 3.76 -13.63
N SER A 721 9.23 3.38 -14.90
CA SER A 721 8.55 4.27 -15.84
C SER A 721 7.09 4.37 -15.43
N SER A 722 6.87 5.34 -14.55
CA SER A 722 5.59 5.80 -14.05
C SER A 722 4.74 6.33 -15.18
#